data_AF-A0A1V8SXH9-F1
#
_entry.id   AF-A0A1V8SXH9-F1
#
_cell.length_a   1.000
_cell.length_b   1.000
_cell.length_c   1.000
_cell.angle_alpha   90.00
_cell.angle_beta   90.00
_cell.angle_gamma   90.00
#
_symmetry.space_group_name_H-M   'P 1'
#
loop_
_entity.id
_entity.type
_entity.pdbx_description
1 polymer ?
#
loop_
_entity_poly.entity_id
_entity_poly.type
_entity_poly.pdbx_seq_one_letter_code
_entity_poly.pdbx_strand_id
1 'polypeptide(L)'
;MPSQLVSAEHPCLTFDRHAHLAVHLGEEACGTPGKSSLVFRPQHGTSAEDTAVIEQLIAPIVKAYESAGTSVFDASGGAAVRKAEAPDEILMFCVDVSASMRTSTDFSDINDDGEIADPTSGEPVIEGEWYTCATFDDLIEILAKHESFDEMMGMICATHAANKRARAMEVLNSLKKQLSDQLVQKLAALEQARRRNAGFFRPNATDDRTAAVNKLKTFRAGLQTHELGLSLQQWYAVRHSSPLHGTPTTDISMQNDIMIASAAAAWMLGDGLIDLPAESSAPSPAKKRRSDVGATLTINFDSRVGGFQRVVPISISSNDLHRLAYRGLKGRHNIFQLALKDSSRVVFPDNRALTLLVNVIMDTADISIRIADESDMTLGVADRNAQAGQLALVKIFTGNNIMDCSYWVDRYTTVTAASVLWKLWRFQAENYGYILSGYTQIWTQMTDSVDGLASGHPCKNSGVRLSTFLDRGSCYGHLGAESVLNDHSRTIDYSAPLVLKVSVAYASPNSAKRSMKLSRLDVLKQMFEALINRILGFRFKTHLGLVTISTKATLQTPINYVVENFRRATSTMSATGATALWDALALVRDHLSQYALQHTQAKKRIIVISDGYDTKSVKNTGHDVAFECKANDIAVDTVIL
;
A
#
# COMPACT_ATOMS: atom_id res chain seq x y z
N MET A 1 38.62 -26.64 29.17
CA MET A 1 39.31 -26.51 30.48
C MET A 1 40.82 -26.64 30.27
N PRO A 2 41.68 -26.03 31.11
CA PRO A 2 43.14 -26.08 30.93
C PRO A 2 43.72 -27.50 30.83
N SER A 3 43.12 -28.48 31.51
CA SER A 3 43.44 -29.92 31.42
C SER A 3 43.26 -30.54 30.05
N GLN A 4 42.46 -29.92 29.17
CA GLN A 4 42.17 -30.42 27.81
C GLN A 4 43.05 -29.77 26.74
N LEU A 5 43.95 -28.84 27.11
CA LEU A 5 44.77 -28.11 26.12
C LEU A 5 45.78 -29.01 25.41
N VAL A 6 46.29 -30.05 26.09
CA VAL A 6 47.24 -31.02 25.54
C VAL A 6 46.63 -31.81 24.37
N SER A 7 45.31 -31.97 24.34
CA SER A 7 44.58 -32.68 23.27
C SER A 7 43.80 -31.75 22.33
N ALA A 8 43.89 -30.43 22.52
CA ALA A 8 43.16 -29.46 21.72
C ALA A 8 43.97 -29.05 20.48
N GLU A 9 43.30 -28.88 19.33
CA GLU A 9 43.92 -28.30 18.14
C GLU A 9 44.30 -26.84 18.40
N HIS A 10 45.59 -26.50 18.26
CA HIS A 10 46.12 -25.16 18.49
C HIS A 10 46.19 -24.35 17.17
N PRO A 11 45.87 -23.04 17.18
CA PRO A 11 45.59 -22.21 18.34
C PRO A 11 44.11 -22.25 18.81
N CYS A 12 43.88 -22.30 20.14
CA CYS A 12 42.53 -22.31 20.73
C CYS A 12 42.41 -21.37 21.94
N LEU A 13 41.18 -20.99 22.30
CA LEU A 13 40.94 -20.10 23.45
C LEU A 13 41.05 -20.86 24.78
N THR A 14 41.70 -20.24 25.75
CA THR A 14 41.90 -20.76 27.11
C THR A 14 41.85 -19.63 28.14
N PHE A 15 42.05 -19.98 29.41
CA PHE A 15 42.19 -19.04 30.51
C PHE A 15 43.62 -19.01 31.04
N ASP A 16 44.04 -17.86 31.53
CA ASP A 16 45.29 -17.71 32.26
C ASP A 16 45.13 -17.97 33.77
N ARG A 17 46.24 -17.94 34.53
CA ARG A 17 46.24 -18.14 35.99
C ARG A 17 45.34 -17.17 36.80
N HIS A 18 44.85 -16.09 36.19
CA HIS A 18 43.93 -15.12 36.79
C HIS A 18 42.51 -15.23 36.23
N ALA A 19 42.21 -16.30 35.48
CA ALA A 19 40.94 -16.51 34.77
C ALA A 19 40.64 -15.46 33.67
N HIS A 20 41.66 -14.80 33.12
CA HIS A 20 41.48 -13.93 31.95
C HIS A 20 41.56 -14.74 30.65
N LEU A 21 40.87 -14.27 29.60
CA LEU A 21 40.90 -14.90 28.27
C LEU A 21 42.30 -14.83 27.67
N ALA A 22 42.81 -15.99 27.23
CA ALA A 22 44.11 -16.15 26.62
C ALA A 22 44.03 -17.13 25.43
N VAL A 23 45.07 -17.19 24.60
CA VAL A 23 45.14 -18.07 23.43
C VAL A 23 46.22 -19.12 23.65
N HIS A 24 45.87 -20.40 23.67
CA HIS A 24 46.83 -21.49 23.66
C HIS A 24 47.43 -21.63 22.25
N LEU A 25 48.76 -21.60 22.16
CA LEU A 25 49.50 -21.61 20.88
C LEU A 25 50.16 -22.97 20.57
N GLY A 26 50.06 -23.95 21.48
CA GLY A 26 50.68 -25.27 21.35
C GLY A 26 51.72 -25.54 22.44
N GLU A 27 52.52 -26.59 22.25
CA GLU A 27 53.57 -26.97 23.20
C GLU A 27 54.93 -26.31 22.89
N GLU A 28 55.67 -25.95 23.92
CA GLU A 28 57.04 -25.42 23.79
C GLU A 28 58.02 -26.55 23.45
N ALA A 29 58.75 -26.42 22.33
CA ALA A 29 59.57 -27.49 21.75
C ALA A 29 60.78 -27.95 22.61
N CYS A 30 61.02 -27.34 23.78
CA CYS A 30 62.05 -27.72 24.76
C CYS A 30 61.75 -27.09 26.15
N GLY A 31 60.53 -27.26 26.66
CA GLY A 31 60.11 -26.70 27.95
C GLY A 31 60.73 -27.39 29.17
N THR A 32 60.80 -26.68 30.30
CA THR A 32 61.14 -27.28 31.61
C THR A 32 60.02 -28.25 32.05
N PRO A 33 60.33 -29.35 32.78
CA PRO A 33 59.30 -30.30 33.22
C PRO A 33 58.18 -29.59 33.97
N GLY A 34 56.94 -29.70 33.48
CA GLY A 34 55.76 -29.03 34.03
C GLY A 34 55.35 -27.72 33.34
N LYS A 35 56.19 -27.10 32.50
CA LYS A 35 55.82 -25.89 31.71
C LYS A 35 55.83 -26.20 30.22
N SER A 36 54.83 -26.93 29.74
CA SER A 36 54.76 -27.35 28.34
C SER A 36 53.86 -26.48 27.48
N SER A 37 52.85 -25.79 28.03
CA SER A 37 51.84 -25.10 27.23
C SER A 37 52.16 -23.62 27.00
N LEU A 38 52.31 -23.23 25.74
CA LEU A 38 52.45 -21.83 25.34
C LEU A 38 51.08 -21.16 25.33
N VAL A 39 50.96 -20.07 26.08
CA VAL A 39 49.74 -19.26 26.18
C VAL A 39 50.07 -17.81 25.87
N PHE A 40 49.34 -17.22 24.93
CA PHE A 40 49.42 -15.80 24.58
C PHE A 40 48.33 -15.00 25.29
N ARG A 41 48.76 -13.95 25.97
CA ARG A 41 47.89 -12.99 26.67
C ARG A 41 47.96 -11.65 25.93
N PRO A 42 46.82 -11.09 25.48
CA PRO A 42 46.82 -9.83 24.73
C PRO A 42 47.52 -8.66 25.42
N GLN A 43 47.50 -8.61 26.75
CA GLN A 43 48.13 -7.54 27.54
C GLN A 43 49.53 -7.89 28.08
N HIS A 44 49.94 -9.16 28.02
CA HIS A 44 51.13 -9.66 28.74
C HIS A 44 52.09 -10.49 27.87
N GLY A 45 51.77 -10.69 26.58
CA GLY A 45 52.59 -11.46 25.64
C GLY A 45 52.48 -12.97 25.83
N THR A 46 53.43 -13.71 25.26
CA THR A 46 53.46 -15.18 25.30
C THR A 46 54.21 -15.68 26.53
N SER A 47 53.65 -16.64 27.26
CA SER A 47 54.27 -17.30 28.40
C SER A 47 54.04 -18.81 28.37
N ALA A 48 55.05 -19.58 28.78
CA ALA A 48 54.93 -21.02 29.02
C ALA A 48 54.40 -21.28 30.44
N GLU A 49 53.30 -22.01 30.55
CA GLU A 49 52.61 -22.23 31.82
C GLU A 49 52.28 -23.70 32.07
N ASP A 50 52.10 -24.04 33.34
CA ASP A 50 51.68 -25.36 33.82
C ASP A 50 50.15 -25.42 33.88
N THR A 51 49.56 -26.30 33.07
CA THR A 51 48.11 -26.45 32.95
C THR A 51 47.45 -26.95 34.24
N ALA A 52 48.15 -27.76 35.05
CA ALA A 52 47.63 -28.27 36.30
C ALA A 52 47.55 -27.17 37.37
N VAL A 53 48.55 -26.28 37.41
CA VAL A 53 48.57 -25.14 38.34
C VAL A 53 47.49 -24.12 37.98
N ILE A 54 47.29 -23.84 36.69
CA ILE A 54 46.23 -22.95 36.21
C ILE A 54 44.86 -23.49 36.62
N GLU A 55 44.60 -24.79 36.43
CA GLU A 55 43.32 -25.40 36.78
C GLU A 55 43.03 -25.32 38.29
N GLN A 56 44.04 -25.54 39.13
CA GLN A 56 43.91 -25.43 40.58
C GLN A 56 43.60 -23.99 41.04
N LEU A 57 44.15 -22.99 40.36
CA LEU A 57 43.92 -21.58 40.65
C LEU A 57 42.56 -21.07 40.14
N ILE A 58 42.10 -21.58 39.00
CA ILE A 58 40.83 -21.18 38.38
C ILE A 58 39.63 -21.86 39.05
N ALA A 59 39.77 -23.09 39.56
CA ALA A 59 38.68 -23.85 40.17
C ALA A 59 37.86 -23.07 41.23
N PRO A 60 38.46 -22.39 42.23
CA PRO A 60 37.70 -21.59 43.19
C PRO A 60 37.05 -20.34 42.58
N ILE A 61 37.66 -19.74 41.55
CA ILE A 61 37.15 -18.56 40.86
C ILE A 61 35.91 -18.92 40.03
N VAL A 62 35.97 -20.03 39.29
CA VAL A 62 34.82 -20.56 38.54
C VAL A 62 33.67 -20.91 39.48
N LYS A 63 33.96 -21.54 40.62
CA LYS A 63 32.93 -21.87 41.62
C LYS A 63 32.25 -20.61 42.19
N ALA A 64 33.00 -19.52 42.37
CA ALA A 64 32.45 -18.22 42.76
C ALA A 64 31.56 -17.63 41.66
N TYR A 65 31.99 -17.66 40.39
CA TYR A 65 31.19 -17.20 39.25
C TYR A 65 29.93 -18.04 39.01
N GLU A 66 29.99 -19.35 39.23
CA GLU A 66 28.82 -20.24 39.16
C GLU A 66 27.82 -19.92 40.27
N SER A 67 28.28 -19.62 41.49
CA SER A 67 27.39 -19.22 42.60
C SER A 67 26.74 -17.84 42.39
N ALA A 68 27.38 -16.95 41.61
CA ALA A 68 26.90 -15.62 41.30
C ALA A 68 26.01 -15.56 40.03
N GLY A 69 25.89 -16.67 39.29
CA GLY A 69 25.08 -16.75 38.06
C GLY A 69 25.66 -15.99 36.85
N THR A 70 26.87 -15.44 36.95
CA THR A 70 27.54 -14.68 35.88
C THR A 70 28.38 -15.56 34.94
N SER A 71 28.47 -16.88 35.19
CA SER A 71 29.18 -17.85 34.33
C SER A 71 28.58 -18.03 32.93
N VAL A 72 27.45 -17.39 32.65
CA VAL A 72 26.65 -17.57 31.42
C VAL A 72 27.30 -16.91 30.20
N PHE A 73 28.16 -15.90 30.38
CA PHE A 73 28.71 -15.11 29.28
C PHE A 73 30.08 -15.58 28.74
N ASP A 74 30.82 -16.40 29.49
CA ASP A 74 32.21 -16.78 29.14
C ASP A 74 32.39 -18.22 28.63
N ALA A 75 31.32 -19.00 28.54
CA ALA A 75 31.39 -20.39 28.08
C ALA A 75 31.36 -20.52 26.55
N SER A 76 32.36 -19.97 25.86
CA SER A 76 32.64 -20.28 24.44
C SER A 76 33.04 -21.76 24.21
N GLY A 77 33.20 -22.55 25.27
CA GLY A 77 33.32 -24.02 25.25
C GLY A 77 32.02 -24.81 25.48
N GLY A 78 30.89 -24.16 25.78
CA GLY A 78 29.65 -24.86 26.16
C GLY A 78 29.03 -25.72 25.04
N ALA A 79 29.25 -25.36 23.78
CA ALA A 79 28.81 -26.13 22.63
C ALA A 79 29.54 -27.48 22.51
N ALA A 80 30.83 -27.55 22.83
CA ALA A 80 31.61 -28.78 22.76
C ALA A 80 31.27 -29.74 23.92
N VAL A 81 30.98 -29.21 25.12
CA VAL A 81 30.56 -30.01 26.28
C VAL A 81 29.16 -30.59 26.06
N ARG A 82 28.22 -29.84 25.47
CA ARG A 82 26.88 -30.36 25.14
C ARG A 82 26.89 -31.38 24.00
N LYS A 83 27.85 -31.29 23.05
CA LYS A 83 27.99 -32.28 21.98
C LYS A 83 28.27 -33.70 22.52
N ALA A 84 28.84 -33.82 23.73
CA ALA A 84 29.25 -35.09 24.31
C ALA A 84 28.16 -35.78 25.15
N GLU A 85 27.08 -35.08 25.54
CA GLU A 85 26.03 -35.65 26.38
C GLU A 85 24.78 -35.99 25.55
N ALA A 86 24.23 -37.18 25.74
CA ALA A 86 22.95 -37.56 25.14
C ALA A 86 21.82 -36.67 25.71
N PRO A 87 20.88 -36.19 24.87
CA PRO A 87 19.78 -35.37 25.34
C PRO A 87 18.79 -36.19 26.16
N ASP A 88 18.26 -35.60 27.22
CA ASP A 88 17.14 -36.17 27.97
C ASP A 88 15.82 -35.95 27.21
N GLU A 89 15.76 -34.88 26.41
CA GLU A 89 14.59 -34.46 25.65
C GLU A 89 14.97 -33.83 24.30
N ILE A 90 14.22 -34.18 23.26
CA ILE A 90 14.28 -33.57 21.93
C ILE A 90 12.97 -32.80 21.75
N LEU A 91 13.11 -31.49 21.54
CA LEU A 91 11.99 -30.56 21.45
C LEU A 91 11.94 -29.92 20.06
N MET A 92 10.82 -30.10 19.37
CA MET A 92 10.56 -29.41 18.11
C MET A 92 9.45 -28.36 18.29
N PHE A 93 9.75 -27.12 17.95
CA PHE A 93 8.74 -26.07 17.89
C PHE A 93 8.09 -26.04 16.52
N CYS A 94 6.76 -26.00 16.49
CA CYS A 94 5.95 -25.77 15.31
C CYS A 94 5.23 -24.43 15.51
N VAL A 95 5.73 -23.37 14.87
CA VAL A 95 5.31 -22.00 15.15
C VAL A 95 4.53 -21.43 13.99
N ASP A 96 3.35 -20.92 14.27
CA ASP A 96 2.53 -20.20 13.32
C ASP A 96 3.14 -18.84 12.98
N VAL A 97 3.33 -18.63 11.68
CA VAL A 97 3.77 -17.37 11.10
C VAL A 97 2.82 -16.95 9.98
N SER A 98 1.55 -17.37 10.02
CA SER A 98 0.51 -16.88 9.11
C SER A 98 0.20 -15.39 9.32
N ALA A 99 -0.56 -14.79 8.42
CA ALA A 99 -0.88 -13.36 8.48
C ALA A 99 -1.71 -12.96 9.71
N SER A 100 -2.52 -13.86 10.26
CA SER A 100 -3.27 -13.66 11.51
C SER A 100 -2.35 -13.38 12.70
N MET A 101 -1.11 -13.90 12.70
CA MET A 101 -0.12 -13.63 13.76
C MET A 101 0.36 -12.17 13.80
N ARG A 102 -0.03 -11.34 12.82
CA ARG A 102 0.17 -9.87 12.84
C ARG A 102 -0.85 -9.12 13.70
N THR A 103 -1.94 -9.77 14.10
CA THR A 103 -2.94 -9.11 14.95
C THR A 103 -2.34 -8.75 16.30
N SER A 104 -2.92 -7.74 16.95
CA SER A 104 -2.54 -7.39 18.32
C SER A 104 -2.71 -8.60 19.22
N THR A 105 -1.80 -8.76 20.18
CA THR A 105 -1.94 -9.77 21.22
C THR A 105 -3.21 -9.57 22.05
N ASP A 106 -3.75 -10.65 22.62
CA ASP A 106 -4.91 -10.62 23.53
C ASP A 106 -4.50 -10.48 25.01
N PHE A 107 -3.20 -10.38 25.31
CA PHE A 107 -2.73 -10.10 26.66
C PHE A 107 -3.03 -8.64 27.06
N SER A 108 -3.98 -8.45 27.97
CA SER A 108 -4.37 -7.12 28.49
C SER A 108 -3.17 -6.36 29.04
N ASP A 109 -2.31 -7.05 29.80
CA ASP A 109 -1.19 -6.44 30.53
C ASP A 109 -0.09 -5.90 29.61
N ILE A 110 -0.01 -6.39 28.37
CA ILE A 110 0.94 -5.91 27.33
C ILE A 110 0.33 -4.75 26.53
N ASN A 111 -1.01 -4.69 26.48
CA ASN A 111 -1.75 -3.71 25.71
C ASN A 111 -2.09 -2.44 26.51
N ASP A 112 -1.94 -2.48 27.84
CA ASP A 112 -2.31 -1.44 28.81
C ASP A 112 -1.13 -0.54 29.24
N ASP A 113 0.00 -0.57 28.54
CA ASP A 113 1.02 0.46 28.72
C ASP A 113 0.38 1.82 28.37
N GLY A 114 0.28 2.66 29.40
CA GLY A 114 -0.56 3.85 29.47
C GLY A 114 -0.34 4.88 28.37
N GLU A 115 -1.10 5.97 28.45
CA GLU A 115 -1.10 7.10 27.52
C GLU A 115 0.30 7.68 27.24
N ILE A 116 1.09 7.01 26.41
CA ILE A 116 2.24 7.61 25.75
C ILE A 116 1.62 8.44 24.64
N ALA A 117 1.42 9.72 24.94
CA ALA A 117 1.04 10.73 23.97
C ALA A 117 2.00 10.60 22.77
N ASP A 118 1.45 10.24 21.62
CA ASP A 118 2.17 10.22 20.35
C ASP A 118 2.71 11.63 20.09
N PRO A 119 4.05 11.85 20.05
CA PRO A 119 4.63 13.16 19.79
C PRO A 119 4.33 13.67 18.37
N THR A 120 3.77 12.82 17.49
CA THR A 120 3.35 13.21 16.13
C THR A 120 1.86 13.54 15.99
N SER A 121 1.07 13.38 17.06
CA SER A 121 -0.38 13.65 17.04
C SER A 121 -0.78 15.08 17.44
N GLY A 122 0.17 15.90 17.89
CA GLY A 122 -0.06 17.31 18.16
C GLY A 122 -0.19 18.10 16.86
N GLU A 123 -1.18 19.01 16.78
CA GLU A 123 -1.18 20.02 15.72
C GLU A 123 0.19 20.72 15.70
N PRO A 124 0.83 20.89 14.52
CA PRO A 124 2.15 21.51 14.47
C PRO A 124 2.05 22.92 15.05
N VAL A 125 2.86 23.20 16.09
CA VAL A 125 2.94 24.52 16.70
C VAL A 125 3.54 25.48 15.67
N ILE A 126 2.73 26.43 15.20
CA ILE A 126 3.17 27.50 14.30
C ILE A 126 3.46 28.74 15.12
N GLU A 127 4.66 29.31 14.94
CA GLU A 127 5.05 30.55 15.59
C GLU A 127 4.11 31.70 15.18
N GLY A 128 3.80 32.60 16.12
CA GLY A 128 2.84 33.69 15.93
C GLY A 128 3.13 34.58 14.71
N GLU A 129 4.41 34.71 14.33
CA GLU A 129 4.89 35.53 13.21
C GLU A 129 4.29 35.11 11.86
N TRP A 130 3.97 33.82 11.67
CA TRP A 130 3.46 33.30 10.40
C TRP A 130 2.00 33.68 10.13
N TYR A 131 1.22 34.01 11.16
CA TYR A 131 -0.19 34.40 11.02
C TYR A 131 -0.37 35.77 10.38
N THR A 132 0.69 36.59 10.34
CA THR A 132 0.72 37.92 9.71
C THR A 132 1.39 37.94 8.34
N CYS A 133 2.00 36.82 7.90
CA CYS A 133 2.81 36.80 6.67
C CYS A 133 2.01 36.70 5.37
N ALA A 134 0.78 36.17 5.41
CA ALA A 134 -0.04 35.96 4.22
C ALA A 134 -1.18 36.99 4.17
N THR A 135 -1.27 37.75 3.08
CA THR A 135 -2.45 38.56 2.81
C THR A 135 -3.61 37.69 2.32
N PHE A 136 -4.83 38.24 2.34
CA PHE A 136 -6.00 37.54 1.83
C PHE A 136 -5.89 37.22 0.33
N ASP A 137 -5.38 38.15 -0.46
CA ASP A 137 -5.22 38.00 -1.92
C ASP A 137 -4.15 36.95 -2.25
N ASP A 138 -3.05 36.89 -1.49
CA ASP A 138 -2.04 35.84 -1.64
C ASP A 138 -2.64 34.44 -1.43
N LEU A 139 -3.53 34.30 -0.44
CA LEU A 139 -4.19 33.01 -0.16
C LEU A 139 -5.16 32.61 -1.25
N ILE A 140 -5.89 33.57 -1.81
CA ILE A 140 -6.75 33.35 -2.97
C ILE A 140 -5.93 32.79 -4.13
N GLU A 141 -4.79 33.41 -4.43
CA GLU A 141 -3.92 32.96 -5.52
C GLU A 141 -3.33 31.58 -5.26
N ILE A 142 -2.88 31.31 -4.02
CA ILE A 142 -2.34 30.01 -3.62
C ILE A 142 -3.42 28.92 -3.70
N LEU A 143 -4.64 29.20 -3.23
CA LEU A 143 -5.77 28.28 -3.30
C LEU A 143 -6.17 27.99 -4.75
N ALA A 144 -6.26 29.01 -5.60
CA ALA A 144 -6.61 28.86 -7.01
C ALA A 144 -5.62 27.97 -7.78
N LYS A 145 -4.35 27.98 -7.35
CA LYS A 145 -3.27 27.16 -7.91
C LYS A 145 -3.13 25.78 -7.24
N HIS A 146 -3.93 25.49 -6.22
CA HIS A 146 -3.87 24.22 -5.50
C HIS A 146 -4.35 23.08 -6.40
N GLU A 147 -3.64 21.95 -6.37
CA GLU A 147 -3.88 20.80 -7.26
C GLU A 147 -5.28 20.17 -7.15
N SER A 148 -5.94 20.36 -6.00
CA SER A 148 -7.29 19.86 -5.73
C SER A 148 -8.34 20.96 -5.63
N PHE A 149 -8.06 22.16 -6.16
CA PHE A 149 -8.99 23.28 -6.12
C PHE A 149 -10.32 22.98 -6.81
N ASP A 150 -10.27 22.31 -7.98
CA ASP A 150 -11.48 21.96 -8.72
C ASP A 150 -12.34 20.94 -7.97
N GLU A 151 -11.74 19.99 -7.25
CA GLU A 151 -12.45 19.08 -6.34
C GLU A 151 -13.07 19.81 -5.15
N MET A 152 -12.31 20.71 -4.52
CA MET A 152 -12.80 21.56 -3.43
C MET A 152 -14.03 22.35 -3.87
N MET A 153 -13.96 23.03 -5.02
CA MET A 153 -15.08 23.78 -5.56
C MET A 153 -16.26 22.89 -5.97
N GLY A 154 -15.99 21.73 -6.55
CA GLY A 154 -17.01 20.73 -6.90
C GLY A 154 -17.88 20.34 -5.70
N MET A 155 -17.26 20.07 -4.55
CA MET A 155 -17.98 19.71 -3.31
C MET A 155 -18.90 20.82 -2.80
N ILE A 156 -18.44 22.07 -2.83
CA ILE A 156 -19.24 23.19 -2.36
C ILE A 156 -20.36 23.50 -3.37
N CYS A 157 -20.09 23.41 -4.67
CA CYS A 157 -21.07 23.60 -5.74
C CYS A 157 -22.21 22.56 -5.69
N ALA A 158 -21.88 21.29 -5.42
CA ALA A 158 -22.85 20.20 -5.32
C ALA A 158 -23.77 20.32 -4.08
N THR A 159 -23.40 21.14 -3.10
CA THR A 159 -24.17 21.33 -1.86
C THR A 159 -25.31 22.34 -2.06
N HIS A 160 -26.48 22.08 -1.44
CA HIS A 160 -27.62 23.00 -1.46
C HIS A 160 -27.24 24.40 -0.95
N ALA A 161 -27.83 25.45 -1.54
CA ALA A 161 -27.45 26.86 -1.30
C ALA A 161 -27.36 27.25 0.19
N ALA A 162 -28.31 26.77 1.01
CA ALA A 162 -28.36 27.02 2.45
C ALA A 162 -27.15 26.47 3.23
N ASN A 163 -26.52 25.39 2.73
CA ASN A 163 -25.45 24.66 3.43
C ASN A 163 -24.06 24.90 2.82
N LYS A 164 -23.95 25.72 1.77
CA LYS A 164 -22.66 25.99 1.09
C LYS A 164 -21.59 26.54 2.03
N ARG A 165 -21.97 27.43 2.96
CA ARG A 165 -21.06 27.97 3.98
C ARG A 165 -20.51 26.87 4.90
N ALA A 166 -21.40 26.01 5.41
CA ALA A 166 -21.00 24.90 6.27
C ALA A 166 -20.05 23.94 5.53
N ARG A 167 -20.37 23.61 4.27
CA ARG A 167 -19.51 22.78 3.44
C ARG A 167 -18.15 23.42 3.17
N ALA A 168 -18.11 24.71 2.87
CA ALA A 168 -16.86 25.44 2.66
C ALA A 168 -15.95 25.37 3.90
N MET A 169 -16.51 25.50 5.10
CA MET A 169 -15.75 25.33 6.35
C MET A 169 -15.22 23.90 6.52
N GLU A 170 -16.02 22.87 6.22
CA GLU A 170 -15.55 21.47 6.26
C GLU A 170 -14.40 21.21 5.27
N VAL A 171 -14.48 21.78 4.06
CA VAL A 171 -13.43 21.68 3.04
C VAL A 171 -12.15 22.39 3.51
N LEU A 172 -12.24 23.59 4.10
CA LEU A 172 -11.09 24.28 4.68
C LEU A 172 -10.47 23.50 5.83
N ASN A 173 -11.29 22.92 6.70
CA ASN A 173 -10.80 22.10 7.81
C ASN A 173 -10.06 20.85 7.31
N SER A 174 -10.57 20.21 6.27
CA SER A 174 -9.91 19.07 5.62
C SER A 174 -8.56 19.47 5.00
N LEU A 175 -8.51 20.63 4.32
CA LEU A 175 -7.26 21.17 3.77
C LEU A 175 -6.26 21.54 4.86
N LYS A 176 -6.70 22.22 5.93
CA LYS A 176 -5.86 22.56 7.10
C LYS A 176 -5.24 21.30 7.70
N LYS A 177 -6.03 20.24 7.90
CA LYS A 177 -5.55 18.94 8.41
C LYS A 177 -4.49 18.34 7.49
N GLN A 178 -4.74 18.29 6.19
CA GLN A 178 -3.76 17.77 5.23
C GLN A 178 -2.44 18.57 5.23
N LEU A 179 -2.52 19.91 5.32
CA LEU A 179 -1.32 20.76 5.39
C LEU A 179 -0.55 20.53 6.68
N SER A 180 -1.24 20.33 7.80
CA SER A 180 -0.64 19.97 9.08
C SER A 180 0.11 18.64 9.00
N ASP A 181 -0.51 17.60 8.41
CA ASP A 181 0.14 16.29 8.22
C ASP A 181 1.39 16.41 7.34
N GLN A 182 1.31 17.17 6.24
CA GLN A 182 2.47 17.44 5.37
C GLN A 182 3.58 18.21 6.09
N LEU A 183 3.21 19.16 6.96
CA LEU A 183 4.15 19.97 7.74
C LEU A 183 4.92 19.10 8.73
N VAL A 184 4.22 18.25 9.50
CA VAL A 184 4.85 17.29 10.44
C VAL A 184 5.85 16.39 9.70
N GLN A 185 5.46 15.85 8.55
CA GLN A 185 6.33 14.98 7.76
C GLN A 185 7.57 15.70 7.20
N LYS A 186 7.40 16.92 6.67
CA LYS A 186 8.55 17.69 6.16
C LYS A 186 9.48 18.18 7.27
N LEU A 187 8.95 18.52 8.44
CA LEU A 187 9.76 18.85 9.62
C LEU A 187 10.60 17.65 10.05
N ALA A 188 10.00 16.46 10.18
CA ALA A 188 10.75 15.24 10.51
C ALA A 188 11.84 14.92 9.47
N ALA A 189 11.54 15.07 8.17
CA ALA A 189 12.52 14.88 7.11
C ALA A 189 13.67 15.90 7.15
N LEU A 190 13.38 17.15 7.52
CA LEU A 190 14.35 18.23 7.66
C LEU A 190 15.24 18.03 8.89
N GLU A 191 14.69 17.59 10.02
CA GLU A 191 15.48 17.19 11.19
C GLU A 191 16.41 16.02 10.90
N GLN A 192 15.90 14.98 10.22
CA GLN A 192 16.72 13.84 9.82
C GLN A 192 17.86 14.26 8.87
N ALA A 193 17.59 15.23 7.98
CA ALA A 193 18.60 15.81 7.10
C ALA A 193 19.68 16.58 7.88
N ARG A 194 19.27 17.40 8.86
CA ARG A 194 20.19 18.13 9.74
C ARG A 194 21.07 17.17 10.53
N ARG A 195 20.50 16.09 11.07
CA ARG A 195 21.25 15.05 11.80
C ARG A 195 22.25 14.32 10.89
N ARG A 196 21.88 13.98 9.65
CA ARG A 196 22.77 13.33 8.67
C ARG A 196 23.87 14.26 8.15
N ASN A 197 23.59 15.54 8.00
CA ASN A 197 24.53 16.53 7.48
C ASN A 197 25.47 17.13 8.55
N ALA A 198 25.34 16.73 9.82
CA ALA A 198 26.25 17.16 10.89
C ALA A 198 27.73 16.77 10.64
N GLY A 199 28.02 15.87 9.69
CA GLY A 199 29.38 15.48 9.28
C GLY A 199 29.85 15.95 7.90
N PHE A 200 28.96 16.43 7.02
CA PHE A 200 29.31 16.93 5.67
C PHE A 200 28.43 18.12 5.31
N PHE A 201 29.01 19.31 5.22
CA PHE A 201 28.30 20.54 4.85
C PHE A 201 27.82 20.46 3.38
N ARG A 202 26.52 20.28 3.17
CA ARG A 202 25.82 20.60 1.91
C ARG A 202 24.73 21.65 2.20
N PRO A 203 25.04 22.96 2.14
CA PRO A 203 24.13 24.04 2.53
C PRO A 203 22.82 24.07 1.71
N ASN A 204 22.93 23.91 0.38
CA ASN A 204 21.81 24.19 -0.53
C ASN A 204 20.61 23.24 -0.33
N ALA A 205 20.84 21.97 0.03
CA ALA A 205 19.75 20.99 0.17
C ALA A 205 18.93 21.16 1.47
N THR A 206 19.51 21.79 2.50
CA THR A 206 18.78 22.13 3.73
C THR A 206 18.00 23.43 3.57
N ASP A 207 18.48 24.36 2.75
CA ASP A 207 17.81 25.64 2.49
C ASP A 207 16.51 25.44 1.70
N ASP A 208 16.54 24.64 0.62
CA ASP A 208 15.34 24.30 -0.16
C ASP A 208 14.26 23.62 0.69
N ARG A 209 14.67 22.74 1.61
CA ARG A 209 13.74 22.06 2.53
C ARG A 209 13.16 23.02 3.57
N THR A 210 13.96 23.96 4.04
CA THR A 210 13.52 25.00 4.99
C THR A 210 12.53 25.96 4.31
N ALA A 211 12.81 26.38 3.08
CA ALA A 211 11.90 27.21 2.29
C ALA A 211 10.55 26.51 2.04
N ALA A 212 10.57 25.21 1.73
CA ALA A 212 9.34 24.42 1.55
C ALA A 212 8.51 24.29 2.84
N VAL A 213 9.16 24.13 4.00
CA VAL A 213 8.49 24.13 5.32
C VAL A 213 7.88 25.49 5.62
N ASN A 214 8.63 26.57 5.39
CA ASN A 214 8.16 27.94 5.63
C ASN A 214 6.94 28.26 4.76
N LYS A 215 6.95 27.88 3.48
CA LYS A 215 5.79 28.07 2.59
C LYS A 215 4.53 27.36 3.10
N LEU A 216 4.67 26.15 3.65
CA LEU A 216 3.55 25.42 4.27
C LEU A 216 3.07 26.08 5.56
N LYS A 217 3.99 26.57 6.41
CA LYS A 217 3.65 27.34 7.62
C LYS A 217 2.83 28.58 7.26
N THR A 218 3.31 29.39 6.30
CA THR A 218 2.60 30.58 5.80
C THR A 218 1.21 30.21 5.28
N PHE A 219 1.09 29.16 4.48
CA PHE A 219 -0.19 28.77 3.89
C PHE A 219 -1.20 28.30 4.95
N ARG A 220 -0.80 27.40 5.86
CA ARG A 220 -1.69 26.91 6.93
C ARG A 220 -2.07 28.01 7.92
N ALA A 221 -1.12 28.87 8.30
CA ALA A 221 -1.40 30.00 9.19
C ALA A 221 -2.37 30.99 8.53
N GLY A 222 -2.14 31.32 7.25
CA GLY A 222 -3.02 32.21 6.50
C GLY A 222 -4.45 31.67 6.36
N LEU A 223 -4.62 30.37 6.09
CA LEU A 223 -5.95 29.73 6.04
C LEU A 223 -6.70 29.84 7.37
N GLN A 224 -5.98 29.82 8.50
CA GLN A 224 -6.57 29.98 9.82
C GLN A 224 -6.92 31.45 10.13
N THR A 225 -6.06 32.40 9.75
CA THR A 225 -6.31 33.84 9.93
C THR A 225 -7.53 34.32 9.11
N HIS A 226 -7.67 33.84 7.87
CA HIS A 226 -8.68 34.33 6.92
C HIS A 226 -9.86 33.38 6.70
N GLU A 227 -10.04 32.41 7.59
CA GLU A 227 -11.07 31.35 7.49
C GLU A 227 -12.49 31.90 7.27
N LEU A 228 -12.86 32.95 8.00
CA LEU A 228 -14.19 33.57 7.88
C LEU A 228 -14.39 34.22 6.51
N GLY A 229 -13.39 34.94 5.99
CA GLY A 229 -13.44 35.58 4.67
C GLY A 229 -13.50 34.56 3.53
N LEU A 230 -12.73 33.48 3.65
CA LEU A 230 -12.77 32.37 2.69
C LEU A 230 -14.09 31.60 2.74
N SER A 231 -14.73 31.44 3.90
CA SER A 231 -16.03 30.75 4.03
C SER A 231 -17.23 31.55 3.51
N LEU A 232 -17.08 32.86 3.33
CA LEU A 232 -18.08 33.75 2.73
C LEU A 232 -18.06 33.61 1.20
N GLN A 233 -19.11 34.10 0.50
CA GLN A 233 -19.31 33.98 -0.95
C GLN A 233 -18.11 34.43 -1.84
N GLN A 234 -17.06 35.01 -1.26
CA GLN A 234 -15.82 35.45 -1.90
C GLN A 234 -14.96 34.28 -2.43
N TRP A 235 -15.06 33.05 -1.90
CA TRP A 235 -14.37 31.89 -2.50
C TRP A 235 -14.77 31.66 -3.96
N TYR A 236 -16.02 31.98 -4.31
CA TYR A 236 -16.53 31.84 -5.68
C TYR A 236 -16.09 32.98 -6.61
N ALA A 237 -15.58 34.10 -6.07
CA ALA A 237 -15.06 35.22 -6.87
C ALA A 237 -13.65 34.96 -7.43
N VAL A 238 -13.00 33.86 -7.02
CA VAL A 238 -11.61 33.52 -7.34
C VAL A 238 -11.44 33.02 -8.78
N ARG A 239 -12.51 32.59 -9.46
CA ARG A 239 -12.43 32.13 -10.85
C ARG A 239 -13.60 32.64 -11.70
N HIS A 240 -13.27 33.32 -12.78
CA HIS A 240 -14.18 33.60 -13.88
C HIS A 240 -14.32 32.40 -14.84
N SER A 241 -14.32 31.15 -14.33
CA SER A 241 -14.48 29.97 -15.17
C SER A 241 -15.17 28.81 -14.46
N SER A 242 -15.90 28.00 -15.25
CA SER A 242 -16.71 26.88 -14.75
C SER A 242 -15.86 25.76 -14.15
N PRO A 243 -16.09 25.33 -12.90
CA PRO A 243 -15.35 24.23 -12.25
C PRO A 243 -15.63 22.83 -12.84
N LEU A 244 -16.53 22.73 -13.83
CA LEU A 244 -16.96 21.48 -14.44
C LEU A 244 -16.39 21.30 -15.87
N HIS A 245 -16.04 22.40 -16.55
CA HIS A 245 -15.61 22.38 -17.97
C HIS A 245 -14.48 23.37 -18.30
N GLY A 246 -14.06 24.23 -17.36
CA GLY A 246 -12.98 25.20 -17.55
C GLY A 246 -13.31 26.42 -18.42
N THR A 247 -14.56 26.56 -18.89
CA THR A 247 -14.98 27.67 -19.77
C THR A 247 -15.13 28.99 -19.01
N PRO A 248 -14.71 30.14 -19.58
CA PRO A 248 -14.87 31.44 -18.93
C PRO A 248 -16.35 31.79 -18.68
N THR A 249 -16.69 32.24 -17.48
CA THR A 249 -18.05 32.62 -17.07
C THR A 249 -18.08 34.11 -16.74
N THR A 250 -18.87 34.86 -17.51
CA THR A 250 -19.10 36.31 -17.30
C THR A 250 -20.10 36.60 -16.17
N ASP A 251 -20.92 35.62 -15.81
CA ASP A 251 -21.89 35.71 -14.72
C ASP A 251 -21.46 34.83 -13.54
N ILE A 252 -21.26 35.47 -12.38
CA ILE A 252 -20.82 34.85 -11.11
C ILE A 252 -22.04 34.57 -10.21
N SER A 253 -23.25 34.93 -10.66
CA SER A 253 -24.48 34.69 -9.92
C SER A 253 -24.92 33.23 -10.07
N MET A 254 -24.93 32.52 -8.93
CA MET A 254 -25.30 31.12 -8.86
C MET A 254 -26.82 30.92 -8.90
N GLN A 255 -27.42 31.11 -10.07
CA GLN A 255 -28.74 30.57 -10.34
C GLN A 255 -28.59 29.44 -11.37
N ASN A 256 -29.24 28.30 -11.13
CA ASN A 256 -29.42 27.31 -12.18
C ASN A 256 -30.24 28.00 -13.26
N ASP A 257 -29.59 28.40 -14.34
CA ASP A 257 -30.30 28.89 -15.50
C ASP A 257 -30.90 27.68 -16.23
N ILE A 258 -32.08 27.27 -15.74
CA ILE A 258 -32.88 26.16 -16.26
C ILE A 258 -33.11 26.34 -17.76
N MET A 259 -33.16 27.58 -18.24
CA MET A 259 -33.34 27.89 -19.66
C MET A 259 -32.08 27.52 -20.46
N ILE A 260 -30.88 27.84 -19.97
CA ILE A 260 -29.63 27.47 -20.64
C ILE A 260 -29.41 25.95 -20.59
N ALA A 261 -29.69 25.29 -19.47
CA ALA A 261 -29.58 23.84 -19.36
C ALA A 261 -30.54 23.12 -20.32
N SER A 262 -31.79 23.61 -20.41
CA SER A 262 -32.78 23.13 -21.37
C SER A 262 -32.34 23.40 -22.81
N ALA A 263 -31.78 24.58 -23.10
CA ALA A 263 -31.28 24.93 -24.42
C ALA A 263 -30.08 24.06 -24.84
N ALA A 264 -29.18 23.74 -23.91
CA ALA A 264 -28.05 22.84 -24.16
C ALA A 264 -28.52 21.40 -24.40
N ALA A 265 -29.51 20.92 -23.64
CA ALA A 265 -30.14 19.62 -23.87
C ALA A 265 -30.82 19.55 -25.24
N ALA A 266 -31.60 20.57 -25.61
CA ALA A 266 -32.23 20.69 -26.92
C ALA A 266 -31.17 20.72 -28.05
N TRP A 267 -30.10 21.51 -27.87
CA TRP A 267 -28.99 21.56 -28.83
C TRP A 267 -28.32 20.19 -29.04
N MET A 268 -28.04 19.43 -27.97
CA MET A 268 -27.46 18.08 -28.04
C MET A 268 -28.37 17.06 -28.72
N LEU A 269 -29.69 17.25 -28.65
CA LEU A 269 -30.67 16.43 -29.34
C LEU A 269 -30.79 16.76 -30.83
N GLY A 270 -30.23 17.89 -31.28
CA GLY A 270 -30.27 18.33 -32.67
C GLY A 270 -31.40 19.32 -32.95
N ASP A 271 -31.92 20.00 -31.93
CA ASP A 271 -32.95 21.02 -32.11
C ASP A 271 -32.49 22.13 -33.06
N GLY A 272 -33.38 22.54 -33.96
CA GLY A 272 -33.10 23.41 -35.11
C GLY A 272 -32.36 22.76 -36.31
N LEU A 273 -32.01 21.47 -36.25
CA LEU A 273 -31.55 20.67 -37.40
C LEU A 273 -32.55 19.58 -37.81
N ILE A 274 -33.42 19.17 -36.88
CA ILE A 274 -34.41 18.11 -37.03
C ILE A 274 -35.80 18.75 -36.89
N ASP A 275 -36.36 19.25 -37.99
CA ASP A 275 -37.76 19.69 -38.03
C ASP A 275 -38.65 18.46 -38.26
N LEU A 276 -38.98 17.73 -37.18
CA LEU A 276 -40.00 16.69 -37.26
C LEU A 276 -41.40 17.33 -37.18
N PRO A 277 -42.35 16.92 -38.03
CA PRO A 277 -43.72 17.41 -37.91
C PRO A 277 -44.30 17.00 -36.55
N ALA A 278 -44.72 18.00 -35.76
CA ALA A 278 -45.21 17.80 -34.40
C ALA A 278 -46.40 16.84 -34.35
N GLU A 279 -46.34 15.86 -33.44
CA GLU A 279 -47.49 15.03 -33.10
C GLU A 279 -48.50 15.82 -32.26
N SER A 280 -49.77 15.76 -32.67
CA SER A 280 -51.02 16.11 -31.97
C SER A 280 -51.60 17.53 -32.09
N SER A 281 -52.67 17.67 -32.90
CA SER A 281 -54.04 18.05 -32.45
C SER A 281 -55.00 18.39 -33.63
N ALA A 282 -56.14 17.69 -33.65
CA ALA A 282 -57.45 17.93 -34.31
C ALA A 282 -57.55 18.26 -35.85
N PRO A 283 -58.58 17.72 -36.56
CA PRO A 283 -58.67 17.82 -38.01
C PRO A 283 -59.42 19.08 -38.48
N SER A 284 -58.97 19.70 -39.57
CA SER A 284 -59.83 20.53 -40.43
C SER A 284 -59.39 20.50 -41.89
N PRO A 285 -60.35 20.66 -42.84
CA PRO A 285 -60.25 20.02 -44.14
C PRO A 285 -59.81 21.01 -45.21
N ALA A 286 -58.71 20.73 -45.91
CA ALA A 286 -58.50 21.27 -47.25
C ALA A 286 -57.60 20.33 -48.06
N LYS A 287 -58.19 19.75 -49.11
CA LYS A 287 -57.54 18.92 -50.12
C LYS A 287 -56.31 19.63 -50.71
N LYS A 288 -55.10 19.16 -50.39
CA LYS A 288 -53.92 19.30 -51.24
C LYS A 288 -53.16 17.97 -51.29
N ARG A 289 -52.62 17.71 -52.48
CA ARG A 289 -52.12 16.45 -53.01
C ARG A 289 -51.12 15.74 -52.07
N ARG A 290 -51.27 14.42 -51.92
CA ARG A 290 -50.30 13.50 -51.31
C ARG A 290 -48.95 13.60 -52.07
N SER A 291 -47.94 14.11 -51.40
CA SER A 291 -46.52 13.89 -51.71
C SER A 291 -45.82 13.47 -50.42
N ASP A 292 -44.92 12.51 -50.49
CA ASP A 292 -44.13 11.89 -49.39
C ASP A 292 -43.31 12.91 -48.57
N VAL A 293 -43.95 13.65 -47.66
CA VAL A 293 -43.29 14.73 -46.87
C VAL A 293 -43.03 14.29 -45.41
N GLY A 294 -43.16 13.01 -45.06
CA GLY A 294 -43.10 12.56 -43.65
C GLY A 294 -42.22 11.35 -43.36
N ALA A 295 -41.40 10.89 -44.31
CA ALA A 295 -40.61 9.67 -44.08
C ALA A 295 -39.39 9.98 -43.19
N THR A 296 -39.37 9.36 -42.01
CA THR A 296 -38.30 9.48 -41.00
C THR A 296 -37.41 8.24 -41.02
N LEU A 297 -36.12 8.43 -40.77
CA LEU A 297 -35.11 7.39 -40.68
C LEU A 297 -34.52 7.39 -39.27
N THR A 298 -34.41 6.21 -38.66
CA THR A 298 -33.69 6.08 -37.39
C THR A 298 -32.22 5.79 -37.66
N ILE A 299 -31.33 6.66 -37.20
CA ILE A 299 -29.89 6.52 -37.37
C ILE A 299 -29.26 6.12 -36.04
N ASN A 300 -28.52 5.01 -36.05
CA ASN A 300 -27.69 4.59 -34.94
C ASN A 300 -26.25 5.05 -35.21
N PHE A 301 -25.75 5.96 -34.37
CA PHE A 301 -24.35 6.37 -34.38
C PHE A 301 -23.56 5.47 -33.44
N ASP A 302 -22.55 4.80 -33.98
CA ASP A 302 -21.68 3.91 -33.23
C ASP A 302 -20.27 4.52 -33.17
N SER A 303 -19.74 4.70 -31.96
CA SER A 303 -18.42 5.31 -31.74
C SER A 303 -17.69 4.58 -30.61
N ARG A 304 -16.35 4.60 -30.66
CA ARG A 304 -15.49 4.05 -29.58
C ARG A 304 -15.74 4.69 -28.21
N VAL A 305 -16.33 5.88 -28.16
CA VAL A 305 -16.66 6.61 -26.92
C VAL A 305 -18.12 6.45 -26.48
N GLY A 306 -18.89 5.59 -27.16
CA GLY A 306 -20.31 5.32 -26.90
C GLY A 306 -21.20 5.66 -28.10
N GLY A 307 -22.22 4.84 -28.32
CA GLY A 307 -23.21 5.03 -29.38
C GLY A 307 -24.44 5.80 -28.92
N PHE A 308 -25.16 6.40 -29.87
CA PHE A 308 -26.43 7.08 -29.62
C PHE A 308 -27.35 7.00 -30.85
N GLN A 309 -28.65 7.10 -30.62
CA GLN A 309 -29.67 7.01 -31.67
C GLN A 309 -30.33 8.36 -31.92
N ARG A 310 -30.68 8.64 -33.18
CA ARG A 310 -31.46 9.83 -33.58
C ARG A 310 -32.48 9.48 -34.65
N VAL A 311 -33.67 10.04 -34.54
CA VAL A 311 -34.69 10.00 -35.60
C VAL A 311 -34.54 11.27 -36.43
N VAL A 312 -34.33 11.14 -37.74
CA VAL A 312 -34.10 12.26 -38.64
C VAL A 312 -35.01 12.17 -39.87
N PRO A 313 -35.36 13.28 -40.51
CA PRO A 313 -36.02 13.25 -41.82
C PRO A 313 -35.11 12.58 -42.85
N ILE A 314 -35.69 11.78 -43.74
CA ILE A 314 -34.94 11.15 -44.85
C ILE A 314 -34.25 12.20 -45.76
N SER A 315 -34.76 13.43 -45.77
CA SER A 315 -34.19 14.57 -46.51
C SER A 315 -33.00 15.26 -45.85
N ILE A 316 -32.54 14.83 -44.67
CA ILE A 316 -31.43 15.48 -43.96
C ILE A 316 -30.16 15.51 -44.84
N SER A 317 -29.48 16.65 -44.85
CA SER A 317 -28.25 16.82 -45.60
C SER A 317 -27.09 16.08 -44.93
N SER A 318 -26.10 15.64 -45.70
CA SER A 318 -24.89 15.05 -45.12
C SER A 318 -24.16 16.03 -44.18
N ASN A 319 -24.19 17.33 -44.47
CA ASN A 319 -23.64 18.36 -43.59
C ASN A 319 -24.37 18.45 -42.23
N ASP A 320 -25.70 18.43 -42.23
CA ASP A 320 -26.47 18.46 -40.99
C ASP A 320 -26.36 17.14 -40.22
N LEU A 321 -26.14 16.02 -40.90
CA LEU A 321 -25.80 14.75 -40.27
C LEU A 321 -24.45 14.81 -39.52
N HIS A 322 -23.43 15.46 -40.09
CA HIS A 322 -22.16 15.69 -39.40
C HIS A 322 -22.35 16.61 -38.19
N ARG A 323 -23.15 17.67 -38.32
CA ARG A 323 -23.48 18.55 -37.18
C ARG A 323 -24.23 17.79 -36.07
N LEU A 324 -25.14 16.89 -36.46
CA LEU A 324 -25.88 16.05 -35.52
C LEU A 324 -24.96 15.06 -34.81
N ALA A 325 -24.02 14.45 -35.54
CA ALA A 325 -23.00 13.57 -34.95
C ALA A 325 -22.11 14.34 -33.95
N TYR A 326 -21.64 15.54 -34.31
CA TYR A 326 -20.86 16.40 -33.43
C TYR A 326 -21.62 16.79 -32.15
N ARG A 327 -22.91 17.15 -32.28
CA ARG A 327 -23.80 17.46 -31.15
C ARG A 327 -24.02 16.24 -30.25
N GLY A 328 -24.23 15.05 -30.83
CA GLY A 328 -24.38 13.79 -30.10
C GLY A 328 -23.12 13.36 -29.35
N LEU A 329 -21.94 13.68 -29.88
CA LEU A 329 -20.64 13.55 -29.19
C LEU A 329 -20.38 14.65 -28.15
N LYS A 330 -21.39 15.47 -27.84
CA LYS A 330 -21.33 16.58 -26.87
C LYS A 330 -20.24 17.60 -27.19
N GLY A 331 -19.93 17.77 -28.48
CA GLY A 331 -18.91 18.72 -28.96
C GLY A 331 -17.45 18.35 -28.66
N ARG A 332 -17.19 17.13 -28.15
CA ARG A 332 -15.86 16.73 -27.65
C ARG A 332 -14.82 16.46 -28.74
N HIS A 333 -15.26 16.02 -29.93
CA HIS A 333 -14.39 15.65 -31.03
C HIS A 333 -14.72 16.50 -32.24
N ASN A 334 -13.86 17.46 -32.56
CA ASN A 334 -13.99 18.35 -33.71
C ASN A 334 -13.52 17.69 -35.03
N ILE A 335 -12.79 16.57 -34.95
CA ILE A 335 -12.27 15.83 -36.11
C ILE A 335 -12.75 14.38 -36.02
N PHE A 336 -13.67 14.02 -36.90
CA PHE A 336 -14.20 12.67 -37.03
C PHE A 336 -14.71 12.45 -38.45
N GLN A 337 -14.78 11.18 -38.85
CA GLN A 337 -15.31 10.75 -40.14
C GLN A 337 -16.53 9.85 -39.92
N LEU A 338 -17.59 10.09 -40.69
CA LEU A 338 -18.78 9.24 -40.71
C LEU A 338 -18.63 8.18 -41.81
N ALA A 339 -18.90 6.92 -41.50
CA ALA A 339 -18.90 5.83 -42.47
C ALA A 339 -20.09 4.89 -42.25
N LEU A 340 -20.78 4.52 -43.33
CA LEU A 340 -21.88 3.55 -43.30
C LEU A 340 -21.36 2.17 -42.92
N LYS A 341 -21.97 1.53 -41.92
CA LYS A 341 -21.48 0.24 -41.38
C LYS A 341 -21.55 -0.89 -42.42
N ASP A 342 -22.57 -0.87 -43.28
CA ASP A 342 -22.81 -1.92 -44.28
C ASP A 342 -21.85 -1.90 -45.47
N SER A 343 -21.25 -0.75 -45.79
CA SER A 343 -20.42 -0.57 -46.99
C SER A 343 -19.03 0.02 -46.72
N SER A 344 -18.76 0.41 -45.46
CA SER A 344 -17.59 1.22 -45.07
C SER A 344 -17.39 2.48 -45.92
N ARG A 345 -18.44 2.93 -46.64
CA ARG A 345 -18.39 4.10 -47.50
C ARG A 345 -18.37 5.35 -46.63
N VAL A 346 -17.36 6.19 -46.85
CA VAL A 346 -17.22 7.48 -46.18
C VAL A 346 -18.33 8.42 -46.62
N VAL A 347 -18.99 9.01 -45.65
CA VAL A 347 -20.00 10.06 -45.84
C VAL A 347 -19.24 11.39 -45.78
N PHE A 348 -19.10 12.05 -46.93
CA PHE A 348 -18.45 13.37 -47.00
C PHE A 348 -19.45 14.47 -46.68
N PRO A 349 -19.04 15.56 -45.99
CA PRO A 349 -19.91 16.68 -45.65
C PRO A 349 -20.28 17.47 -46.92
N ASP A 350 -21.42 17.13 -47.51
CA ASP A 350 -21.99 17.77 -48.69
C ASP A 350 -23.45 18.20 -48.42
N ASN A 351 -23.99 19.12 -49.23
CA ASN A 351 -25.40 19.53 -49.17
C ASN A 351 -26.35 18.52 -49.83
N ARG A 352 -25.88 17.30 -50.18
CA ARG A 352 -26.70 16.26 -50.78
C ARG A 352 -27.51 15.54 -49.71
N ALA A 353 -28.76 15.21 -50.02
CA ALA A 353 -29.64 14.45 -49.14
C ALA A 353 -29.13 13.01 -48.96
N LEU A 354 -29.32 12.47 -47.76
CA LEU A 354 -28.91 11.11 -47.40
C LEU A 354 -29.56 10.00 -48.25
N THR A 355 -30.70 10.29 -48.89
CA THR A 355 -31.41 9.38 -49.83
C THR A 355 -30.57 8.88 -50.99
N LEU A 356 -29.53 9.61 -51.39
CA LEU A 356 -28.64 9.20 -52.49
C LEU A 356 -27.47 8.31 -52.01
N LEU A 357 -27.28 8.19 -50.70
CA LEU A 357 -26.17 7.46 -50.07
C LEU A 357 -26.61 6.12 -49.48
N VAL A 358 -27.86 6.02 -49.03
CA VAL A 358 -28.45 4.80 -48.47
C VAL A 358 -29.41 4.20 -49.50
N ASN A 359 -29.19 2.95 -49.93
CA ASN A 359 -30.16 2.25 -50.77
C ASN A 359 -31.50 2.18 -50.02
N VAL A 360 -32.56 2.65 -50.69
CA VAL A 360 -33.85 3.17 -50.20
C VAL A 360 -34.75 2.17 -49.43
N ILE A 361 -34.25 1.16 -48.71
CA ILE A 361 -35.10 0.07 -48.19
C ILE A 361 -35.01 -0.18 -46.66
N MET A 362 -34.22 0.55 -45.88
CA MET A 362 -34.14 0.28 -44.42
C MET A 362 -34.66 1.45 -43.58
N ASP A 363 -35.61 1.17 -42.68
CA ASP A 363 -36.14 2.10 -41.65
C ASP A 363 -35.09 2.52 -40.61
N THR A 364 -33.93 1.84 -40.62
CA THR A 364 -32.80 2.06 -39.72
C THR A 364 -31.49 2.10 -40.51
N ALA A 365 -30.61 3.06 -40.19
CA ALA A 365 -29.26 3.13 -40.75
C ALA A 365 -28.19 3.15 -39.65
N ASP A 366 -27.17 2.31 -39.79
CA ASP A 366 -26.04 2.26 -38.86
C ASP A 366 -24.84 3.05 -39.41
N ILE A 367 -24.43 4.09 -38.69
CA ILE A 367 -23.31 4.96 -39.03
C ILE A 367 -22.21 4.81 -37.98
N SER A 368 -21.03 4.38 -38.42
CA SER A 368 -19.82 4.38 -37.60
C SER A 368 -19.15 5.76 -37.60
N ILE A 369 -18.82 6.26 -36.42
CA ILE A 369 -18.04 7.48 -36.20
C ILE A 369 -16.59 7.07 -35.94
N ARG A 370 -15.72 7.32 -36.92
CA ARG A 370 -14.28 7.15 -36.81
C ARG A 370 -13.67 8.45 -36.32
N ILE A 371 -13.34 8.51 -35.04
CA ILE A 371 -12.62 9.64 -34.44
C ILE A 371 -11.15 9.48 -34.82
N ALA A 372 -10.53 10.51 -35.38
CA ALA A 372 -9.11 10.47 -35.73
C ALA A 372 -8.26 10.26 -34.46
N ASP A 373 -7.23 9.42 -34.54
CA ASP A 373 -6.18 9.34 -33.53
C ASP A 373 -5.14 10.43 -33.79
N GLU A 374 -4.56 11.00 -32.72
CA GLU A 374 -3.55 12.07 -32.80
C GLU A 374 -2.32 11.70 -33.66
N SER A 375 -2.14 10.43 -34.02
CA SER A 375 -1.11 9.95 -34.95
C SER A 375 -1.32 10.37 -36.42
N ASP A 376 -2.53 10.72 -36.84
CA ASP A 376 -2.81 11.10 -38.24
C ASP A 376 -2.61 12.61 -38.50
N MET A 377 -2.19 13.39 -37.49
CA MET A 377 -2.00 14.85 -37.59
C MET A 377 -0.54 15.33 -37.72
N THR A 378 0.44 14.45 -37.90
CA THR A 378 1.85 14.88 -38.08
C THR A 378 2.37 14.70 -39.50
N LEU A 379 1.86 15.50 -40.44
CA LEU A 379 2.65 16.03 -41.56
C LEU A 379 2.57 17.56 -41.53
N GLY A 380 3.13 18.12 -40.46
CA GLY A 380 3.30 19.55 -40.25
C GLY A 380 4.41 19.75 -39.23
N VAL A 381 5.51 20.32 -39.68
CA VAL A 381 6.78 20.47 -38.96
C VAL A 381 6.60 21.39 -37.75
N ALA A 382 6.69 20.85 -36.53
CA ALA A 382 7.58 21.34 -35.46
C ALA A 382 7.30 20.61 -34.13
N ASP A 383 8.40 20.16 -33.52
CA ASP A 383 8.59 19.79 -32.11
C ASP A 383 8.43 18.30 -31.71
N ARG A 384 9.54 17.57 -31.82
CA ARG A 384 9.71 16.12 -31.58
C ARG A 384 9.87 15.72 -30.10
N ASN A 385 9.51 16.57 -29.14
CA ASN A 385 9.74 16.30 -27.71
C ASN A 385 8.47 16.20 -26.82
N ALA A 386 7.27 16.30 -27.37
CA ALA A 386 6.05 15.95 -26.65
C ALA A 386 5.60 14.54 -27.07
N GLN A 387 6.01 13.50 -26.32
CA GLN A 387 5.34 12.21 -26.41
C GLN A 387 3.88 12.41 -25.99
N ALA A 388 2.95 12.25 -26.94
CA ALA A 388 1.51 12.31 -26.69
C ALA A 388 1.11 11.41 -25.51
N GLY A 389 0.25 11.96 -24.64
CA GLY A 389 0.06 11.58 -23.24
C GLY A 389 -0.32 10.12 -23.01
N GLN A 390 0.53 9.41 -22.27
CA GLN A 390 0.20 8.11 -21.70
C GLN A 390 -0.71 8.33 -20.49
N LEU A 391 -2.00 8.09 -20.64
CA LEU A 391 -2.96 8.14 -19.52
C LEU A 391 -2.91 6.85 -18.69
N ALA A 392 -3.15 7.00 -17.40
CA ALA A 392 -3.38 5.91 -16.45
C ALA A 392 -4.76 6.06 -15.80
N LEU A 393 -5.46 4.94 -15.62
CA LEU A 393 -6.74 4.89 -14.90
C LEU A 393 -6.45 4.66 -13.41
N VAL A 394 -7.01 5.48 -12.54
CA VAL A 394 -6.99 5.25 -11.09
C VAL A 394 -8.38 4.79 -10.67
N LYS A 395 -8.44 3.65 -9.97
CA LYS A 395 -9.67 3.11 -9.37
C LYS A 395 -9.58 3.18 -7.85
N ILE A 396 -10.58 3.81 -7.24
CA ILE A 396 -10.66 3.99 -5.80
C ILE A 396 -11.69 3.01 -5.23
N PHE A 397 -11.25 2.22 -4.26
CA PHE A 397 -12.06 1.28 -3.52
C PHE A 397 -12.16 1.74 -2.07
N THR A 398 -13.35 1.69 -1.51
CA THR A 398 -13.55 1.78 -0.04
C THR A 398 -14.08 0.43 0.46
N GLY A 399 -14.42 0.35 1.75
CA GLY A 399 -14.65 -0.89 2.53
C GLY A 399 -15.18 -2.12 1.76
N ASN A 400 -14.68 -3.30 2.12
CA ASN A 400 -15.09 -4.60 1.55
C ASN A 400 -15.03 -4.67 0.02
N ASN A 401 -14.00 -4.08 -0.59
CA ASN A 401 -13.69 -4.25 -2.01
C ASN A 401 -14.73 -3.61 -2.97
N ILE A 402 -15.40 -2.54 -2.52
CA ILE A 402 -16.38 -1.82 -3.34
C ILE A 402 -15.68 -0.67 -4.06
N MET A 403 -15.75 -0.65 -5.40
CA MET A 403 -15.24 0.46 -6.20
C MET A 403 -16.21 1.63 -6.14
N ASP A 404 -15.80 2.74 -5.52
CA ASP A 404 -16.60 3.96 -5.47
C ASP A 404 -16.50 4.73 -6.79
N CYS A 405 -15.27 5.06 -7.22
CA CYS A 405 -15.07 5.88 -8.40
C CYS A 405 -13.75 5.57 -9.12
N SER A 406 -13.66 6.03 -10.37
CA SER A 406 -12.45 5.94 -11.17
C SER A 406 -12.25 7.18 -12.04
N TYR A 407 -11.00 7.51 -12.35
CA TYR A 407 -10.67 8.67 -13.18
C TYR A 407 -9.35 8.46 -13.92
N TRP A 408 -9.23 9.11 -15.08
CA TRP A 408 -8.01 9.12 -15.86
C TRP A 408 -7.07 10.25 -15.43
N VAL A 409 -5.78 9.97 -15.40
CA VAL A 409 -4.73 10.94 -15.06
C VAL A 409 -3.52 10.73 -15.96
N ASP A 410 -2.78 11.80 -16.25
CA ASP A 410 -1.52 11.69 -16.97
C ASP A 410 -0.49 10.89 -16.16
N ARG A 411 0.22 9.97 -16.83
CA ARG A 411 1.26 9.13 -16.21
C ARG A 411 2.35 9.96 -15.54
N TYR A 412 2.69 11.12 -16.09
CA TYR A 412 3.73 12.02 -15.60
C TYR A 412 3.15 13.18 -14.80
N THR A 413 1.95 13.02 -14.25
CA THR A 413 1.30 14.02 -13.41
C THR A 413 2.20 14.49 -12.27
N THR A 414 2.18 15.80 -12.04
CA THR A 414 2.83 16.46 -10.90
C THR A 414 1.96 16.43 -9.65
N VAL A 415 0.69 16.02 -9.80
CA VAL A 415 -0.29 15.94 -8.71
C VAL A 415 0.13 14.89 -7.68
N THR A 416 -0.15 15.14 -6.41
CA THR A 416 0.19 14.25 -5.30
C THR A 416 -0.85 13.15 -5.06
N ALA A 417 -0.49 12.14 -4.27
CA ALA A 417 -1.40 11.10 -3.84
C ALA A 417 -2.60 11.66 -3.05
N ALA A 418 -2.49 12.83 -2.43
CA ALA A 418 -3.60 13.49 -1.74
C ALA A 418 -4.80 13.78 -2.66
N SER A 419 -4.56 14.02 -3.96
CA SER A 419 -5.63 14.22 -4.94
C SER A 419 -6.61 13.05 -5.03
N VAL A 420 -6.16 11.82 -4.73
CA VAL A 420 -7.01 10.62 -4.68
C VAL A 420 -8.09 10.80 -3.61
N LEU A 421 -7.73 11.32 -2.44
CA LEU A 421 -8.67 11.58 -1.35
C LEU A 421 -9.66 12.69 -1.73
N TRP A 422 -9.19 13.78 -2.34
CA TRP A 422 -10.08 14.87 -2.77
C TRP A 422 -11.09 14.42 -3.82
N LYS A 423 -10.69 13.55 -4.76
CA LYS A 423 -11.61 12.97 -5.75
C LYS A 423 -12.61 12.01 -5.12
N LEU A 424 -12.19 11.21 -4.15
CA LEU A 424 -13.09 10.38 -3.35
C LEU A 424 -14.09 11.23 -2.57
N TRP A 425 -13.62 12.25 -1.86
CA TRP A 425 -14.49 13.15 -1.08
C TRP A 425 -15.47 13.92 -1.97
N ARG A 426 -15.04 14.33 -3.17
CA ARG A 426 -15.95 14.91 -4.16
C ARG A 426 -17.04 13.93 -4.56
N PHE A 427 -16.66 12.70 -4.91
CA PHE A 427 -17.62 11.65 -5.25
C PHE A 427 -18.59 11.37 -4.08
N GLN A 428 -18.09 11.32 -2.84
CA GLN A 428 -18.92 11.10 -1.66
C GLN A 428 -19.87 12.27 -1.38
N ALA A 429 -19.40 13.50 -1.53
CA ALA A 429 -20.24 14.68 -1.37
C ALA A 429 -21.36 14.73 -2.42
N GLU A 430 -21.06 14.38 -3.68
CA GLU A 430 -22.02 14.37 -4.78
C GLU A 430 -23.07 13.24 -4.64
N ASN A 431 -22.67 12.03 -4.21
CA ASN A 431 -23.57 10.87 -4.17
C ASN A 431 -24.22 10.62 -2.81
N TYR A 432 -23.52 10.91 -1.72
CA TYR A 432 -23.99 10.63 -0.35
C TYR A 432 -24.34 11.90 0.43
N GLY A 433 -23.96 13.08 -0.04
CA GLY A 433 -24.26 14.36 0.62
C GLY A 433 -23.43 14.62 1.89
N TYR A 434 -22.42 13.81 2.18
CA TYR A 434 -21.48 14.01 3.29
C TYR A 434 -20.07 13.53 2.91
N ILE A 435 -19.07 14.01 3.66
CA ILE A 435 -17.68 13.62 3.50
C ILE A 435 -17.28 12.87 4.78
N LEU A 436 -16.71 11.69 4.64
CA LEU A 436 -16.08 10.99 5.76
C LEU A 436 -14.67 11.57 5.97
N SER A 437 -14.58 12.75 6.59
CA SER A 437 -13.31 13.43 6.89
C SER A 437 -12.64 12.83 8.14
N GLY A 438 -12.33 11.53 8.09
CA GLY A 438 -11.59 10.80 9.13
C GLY A 438 -10.07 10.88 8.95
N TYR A 439 -9.31 10.09 9.72
CA TYR A 439 -7.95 9.73 9.30
C TYR A 439 -8.10 8.72 8.16
N THR A 440 -7.83 9.12 6.93
CA THR A 440 -7.93 8.24 5.76
C THR A 440 -6.54 7.87 5.29
N GLN A 441 -6.26 6.58 5.24
CA GLN A 441 -4.99 6.05 4.74
C GLN A 441 -5.20 5.48 3.35
N ILE A 442 -4.41 5.95 2.40
CA ILE A 442 -4.32 5.39 1.04
C ILE A 442 -3.47 4.13 1.11
N TRP A 443 -3.95 3.03 0.52
CA TRP A 443 -3.22 1.77 0.36
C TRP A 443 -3.14 1.38 -1.10
N THR A 444 -1.99 0.91 -1.53
CA THR A 444 -1.76 0.38 -2.88
C THR A 444 -1.33 -1.08 -2.80
N GLN A 445 -1.39 -1.76 -3.95
CA GLN A 445 -0.95 -3.15 -4.08
C GLN A 445 -1.58 -4.08 -3.03
N MET A 446 -2.90 -3.98 -2.87
CA MET A 446 -3.61 -4.83 -1.92
C MET A 446 -3.49 -6.30 -2.34
N THR A 447 -3.30 -7.21 -1.40
CA THR A 447 -3.21 -8.65 -1.62
C THR A 447 -4.07 -9.37 -0.60
N ASP A 448 -4.66 -10.49 -1.02
CA ASP A 448 -5.37 -11.39 -0.14
C ASP A 448 -4.35 -12.23 0.64
N SER A 449 -4.40 -12.25 1.98
CA SER A 449 -3.59 -13.18 2.76
C SER A 449 -4.18 -14.59 2.87
N VAL A 450 -5.29 -14.88 2.17
CA VAL A 450 -5.95 -16.20 2.04
C VAL A 450 -6.66 -16.64 3.34
N ASP A 451 -6.55 -15.86 4.41
CA ASP A 451 -7.24 -15.98 5.69
C ASP A 451 -8.43 -14.99 5.81
N GLY A 452 -8.81 -14.33 4.69
CA GLY A 452 -9.84 -13.29 4.68
C GLY A 452 -9.34 -11.93 5.18
N LEU A 453 -8.06 -11.78 5.53
CA LEU A 453 -7.44 -10.49 5.78
C LEU A 453 -6.83 -9.95 4.47
N ALA A 454 -6.95 -8.63 4.28
CA ALA A 454 -6.32 -7.94 3.16
C ALA A 454 -5.11 -7.17 3.68
N SER A 455 -3.96 -7.36 3.04
CA SER A 455 -2.73 -6.61 3.33
C SER A 455 -2.36 -5.75 2.13
N GLY A 456 -1.57 -4.70 2.33
CA GLY A 456 -1.13 -3.84 1.23
C GLY A 456 -0.05 -2.87 1.66
N HIS A 457 0.35 -1.99 0.76
CA HIS A 457 1.34 -0.96 1.03
C HIS A 457 0.68 0.37 1.38
N PRO A 458 0.76 0.83 2.65
CA PRO A 458 0.19 2.11 3.03
C PRO A 458 1.05 3.26 2.48
N CYS A 459 0.41 4.22 1.81
CA CYS A 459 1.03 5.46 1.37
C CYS A 459 1.26 6.40 2.57
N LYS A 460 2.37 6.22 3.28
CA LYS A 460 2.69 6.98 4.50
C LYS A 460 2.76 8.50 4.31
N ASN A 461 2.96 8.96 3.07
CA ASN A 461 3.07 10.38 2.73
C ASN A 461 2.17 10.71 1.53
N SER A 462 1.05 11.38 1.80
CA SER A 462 0.08 11.81 0.78
C SER A 462 0.63 12.91 -0.14
N GLY A 463 1.71 13.60 0.25
CA GLY A 463 2.42 14.59 -0.56
C GLY A 463 3.41 14.00 -1.57
N VAL A 464 3.54 12.67 -1.67
CA VAL A 464 4.31 12.01 -2.74
C VAL A 464 3.56 12.18 -4.07
N ARG A 465 4.31 12.38 -5.17
CA ARG A 465 3.72 12.48 -6.51
C ARG A 465 2.98 11.20 -6.88
N LEU A 466 1.77 11.34 -7.41
CA LEU A 466 0.95 10.21 -7.84
C LEU A 466 1.66 9.41 -8.95
N SER A 467 2.42 10.08 -9.82
CA SER A 467 3.24 9.45 -10.87
C SER A 467 4.25 8.42 -10.36
N THR A 468 4.66 8.49 -9.08
CA THR A 468 5.51 7.46 -8.45
C THR A 468 4.81 6.10 -8.31
N PHE A 469 3.47 6.07 -8.40
CA PHE A 469 2.66 4.84 -8.38
C PHE A 469 2.12 4.48 -9.78
N LEU A 470 2.36 5.29 -10.80
CA LEU A 470 1.85 5.09 -12.18
C LEU A 470 2.88 4.36 -13.04
N ASP A 471 3.32 3.21 -12.54
CA ASP A 471 4.29 2.35 -13.18
C ASP A 471 3.77 0.90 -13.26
N ARG A 472 4.39 0.08 -14.12
CA ARG A 472 3.97 -1.31 -14.35
C ARG A 472 4.14 -2.22 -13.13
N GLY A 473 4.97 -1.86 -12.17
CA GLY A 473 5.15 -2.56 -10.89
C GLY A 473 4.12 -2.18 -9.83
N SER A 474 3.31 -1.15 -10.06
CA SER A 474 2.26 -0.71 -9.14
C SER A 474 0.85 -0.85 -9.73
N CYS A 475 0.73 -0.79 -11.06
CA CYS A 475 -0.53 -0.84 -11.81
C CYS A 475 -0.88 -2.27 -12.27
N TYR A 476 -1.59 -3.01 -11.43
CA TYR A 476 -2.04 -4.39 -11.71
C TYR A 476 -3.51 -4.50 -12.12
N GLY A 477 -4.23 -3.37 -12.26
CA GLY A 477 -5.65 -3.38 -12.59
C GLY A 477 -5.94 -3.57 -14.08
N HIS A 478 -7.23 -3.60 -14.42
CA HIS A 478 -7.72 -3.63 -15.81
C HIS A 478 -8.92 -2.70 -16.01
N LEU A 479 -9.43 -2.56 -17.24
CA LEU A 479 -10.52 -1.59 -17.50
C LEU A 479 -11.88 -2.06 -16.98
N GLY A 480 -12.18 -3.37 -17.01
CA GLY A 480 -13.44 -3.95 -16.52
C GLY A 480 -13.63 -3.96 -14.99
N ALA A 481 -14.74 -4.51 -14.52
CA ALA A 481 -15.02 -4.68 -13.08
C ALA A 481 -14.01 -5.66 -12.44
N GLU A 482 -13.47 -5.30 -11.28
CA GLU A 482 -12.42 -6.08 -10.63
C GLU A 482 -12.36 -5.82 -9.12
N SER A 483 -11.62 -6.69 -8.43
CA SER A 483 -11.26 -6.53 -7.02
C SER A 483 -10.05 -5.60 -6.85
N VAL A 484 -10.02 -4.85 -5.75
CA VAL A 484 -8.87 -4.11 -5.23
C VAL A 484 -7.67 -5.02 -5.01
N LEU A 485 -7.90 -6.30 -4.68
CA LEU A 485 -6.87 -7.29 -4.44
C LEU A 485 -6.15 -7.63 -5.76
N ASN A 486 -4.83 -7.69 -5.71
CA ASN A 486 -3.97 -8.03 -6.82
C ASN A 486 -4.04 -9.53 -7.11
N ASP A 487 -4.33 -9.84 -8.36
CA ASP A 487 -4.23 -11.19 -8.89
C ASP A 487 -2.85 -11.37 -9.52
N HIS A 488 -1.91 -11.91 -8.73
CA HIS A 488 -0.53 -12.15 -9.18
C HIS A 488 -0.40 -13.29 -10.20
N SER A 489 -1.48 -14.03 -10.48
CA SER A 489 -1.46 -15.09 -11.49
C SER A 489 -1.58 -14.58 -12.93
N ARG A 490 -1.91 -13.30 -13.11
CA ARG A 490 -2.09 -12.69 -14.43
C ARG A 490 -0.78 -12.28 -15.08
N THR A 491 -0.66 -12.60 -16.37
CA THR A 491 0.40 -12.11 -17.24
C THR A 491 0.20 -10.62 -17.54
N ILE A 492 1.27 -9.83 -17.37
CA ILE A 492 1.25 -8.40 -17.63
C ILE A 492 1.21 -8.17 -19.15
N ASP A 493 0.11 -7.63 -19.66
CA ASP A 493 0.03 -7.12 -21.02
C ASP A 493 0.70 -5.73 -21.10
N TYR A 494 1.85 -5.67 -21.76
CA TYR A 494 2.63 -4.44 -21.93
C TYR A 494 1.96 -3.42 -22.87
N SER A 495 0.96 -3.84 -23.65
CA SER A 495 0.18 -2.97 -24.55
C SER A 495 -1.06 -2.38 -23.89
N ALA A 496 -1.54 -2.96 -22.79
CA ALA A 496 -2.71 -2.49 -22.07
C ALA A 496 -2.46 -1.17 -21.31
N PRO A 497 -3.47 -0.31 -21.13
CA PRO A 497 -3.33 0.93 -20.35
C PRO A 497 -2.98 0.63 -18.88
N LEU A 498 -2.28 1.58 -18.24
CA LEU A 498 -1.95 1.47 -16.82
C LEU A 498 -3.22 1.66 -15.98
N VAL A 499 -3.49 0.72 -15.06
CA VAL A 499 -4.60 0.84 -14.11
C VAL A 499 -4.08 0.68 -12.69
N LEU A 500 -4.11 1.77 -11.92
CA LEU A 500 -3.75 1.80 -10.50
C LEU A 500 -4.99 1.50 -9.64
N LYS A 501 -4.88 0.50 -8.77
CA LYS A 501 -5.90 0.17 -7.77
C LYS A 501 -5.49 0.73 -6.41
N VAL A 502 -6.42 1.47 -5.80
CA VAL A 502 -6.19 2.12 -4.51
C VAL A 502 -7.30 1.74 -3.55
N SER A 503 -6.95 1.26 -2.37
CA SER A 503 -7.88 1.09 -1.25
C SER A 503 -7.76 2.28 -0.31
N VAL A 504 -8.87 2.93 0.01
CA VAL A 504 -8.93 3.97 1.04
C VAL A 504 -9.56 3.37 2.28
N ALA A 505 -8.75 3.22 3.33
CA ALA A 505 -9.20 2.70 4.61
C ALA A 505 -9.33 3.84 5.62
N TYR A 506 -10.44 3.86 6.35
CA TYR A 506 -10.63 4.75 7.48
C TYR A 506 -9.81 4.22 8.65
N ALA A 507 -8.71 4.90 8.96
CA ALA A 507 -8.00 4.74 10.19
C ALA A 507 -8.89 5.30 11.32
N SER A 508 -9.28 4.43 12.26
CA SER A 508 -9.78 4.91 13.56
C SER A 508 -8.68 5.79 14.18
N PRO A 509 -8.98 6.89 14.89
CA PRO A 509 -7.98 7.64 15.65
C PRO A 509 -7.19 6.74 16.65
N ASN A 510 -7.73 5.57 17.01
CA ASN A 510 -7.04 4.55 17.79
C ASN A 510 -6.09 3.64 16.97
N SER A 511 -6.02 3.77 15.65
CA SER A 511 -5.12 2.96 14.82
C SER A 511 -3.66 3.43 14.93
N ALA A 512 -3.42 4.71 15.20
CA ALA A 512 -2.10 5.21 15.58
C ALA A 512 -1.66 4.60 16.93
N LYS A 513 -2.58 4.47 17.90
CA LYS A 513 -2.33 3.71 19.14
C LYS A 513 -2.11 2.20 18.90
N ARG A 514 -2.76 1.60 17.89
CA ARG A 514 -2.48 0.20 17.47
C ARG A 514 -1.07 0.01 16.92
N SER A 515 -0.41 1.05 16.40
CA SER A 515 0.99 0.97 15.95
C SER A 515 1.99 0.69 17.09
N MET A 516 1.58 0.84 18.36
CA MET A 516 2.41 0.53 19.53
C MET A 516 2.08 -0.82 20.19
N LYS A 517 1.05 -1.53 19.72
CA LYS A 517 0.70 -2.84 20.28
C LYS A 517 1.56 -3.93 19.65
N LEU A 518 2.26 -4.69 20.47
CA LEU A 518 3.04 -5.84 20.02
C LEU A 518 2.12 -6.84 19.32
N SER A 519 2.56 -7.36 18.17
CA SER A 519 1.83 -8.44 17.50
C SER A 519 1.93 -9.74 18.33
N ARG A 520 1.02 -10.69 18.10
CA ARG A 520 1.12 -12.04 18.68
C ARG A 520 2.50 -12.67 18.41
N LEU A 521 3.03 -12.48 17.21
CA LEU A 521 4.38 -12.96 16.86
C LEU A 521 5.49 -12.22 17.64
N ASP A 522 5.36 -10.92 17.89
CA ASP A 522 6.37 -10.17 18.65
C ASP A 522 6.40 -10.60 20.12
N VAL A 523 5.24 -10.83 20.74
CA VAL A 523 5.16 -11.42 22.09
C VAL A 523 5.79 -12.81 22.09
N LEU A 524 5.50 -13.62 21.07
CA LEU A 524 6.07 -14.95 20.95
C LEU A 524 7.60 -14.92 20.84
N LYS A 525 8.18 -13.97 20.11
CA LYS A 525 9.64 -13.77 20.06
C LYS A 525 10.21 -13.49 21.44
N GLN A 526 9.55 -12.66 22.25
CA GLN A 526 9.97 -12.38 23.62
C GLN A 526 9.86 -13.62 24.51
N MET A 527 8.80 -14.42 24.35
CA MET A 527 8.65 -15.69 25.06
C MET A 527 9.78 -16.67 24.71
N PHE A 528 10.18 -16.76 23.44
CA PHE A 528 11.32 -17.59 23.02
C PHE A 528 12.64 -17.13 23.64
N GLU A 529 12.90 -15.83 23.68
CA GLU A 529 14.08 -15.28 24.35
C GLU A 529 14.11 -15.66 25.85
N ALA A 530 12.98 -15.51 26.54
CA ALA A 530 12.87 -15.91 27.94
C ALA A 530 13.07 -17.43 28.14
N LEU A 531 12.51 -18.25 27.25
CA LEU A 531 12.66 -19.71 27.28
C LEU A 531 14.12 -20.13 27.07
N ILE A 532 14.79 -19.57 26.06
CA ILE A 532 16.19 -19.84 25.75
C ILE A 532 17.07 -19.50 26.95
N ASN A 533 16.86 -18.34 27.57
CA ASN A 533 17.60 -17.93 28.76
C ASN A 533 17.41 -18.93 29.93
N ARG A 534 16.19 -19.47 30.11
CA ARG A 534 15.93 -20.52 31.10
C ARG A 534 16.60 -21.85 30.76
N ILE A 535 16.56 -22.28 29.49
CA ILE A 535 17.22 -23.51 29.04
C ILE A 535 18.73 -23.44 29.30
N LEU A 536 19.35 -22.31 28.97
CA LEU A 536 20.77 -22.08 29.21
C LEU A 536 21.08 -21.98 30.71
N GLY A 537 20.25 -21.27 31.48
CA GLY A 537 20.45 -21.06 32.91
C GLY A 537 20.35 -22.34 33.75
N PHE A 538 19.37 -23.20 33.46
CA PHE A 538 19.19 -24.47 34.17
C PHE A 538 20.02 -25.63 33.60
N ARG A 539 20.78 -25.40 32.53
CA ARG A 539 21.60 -26.41 31.83
C ARG A 539 20.80 -27.66 31.41
N PHE A 540 19.56 -27.48 30.93
CA PHE A 540 18.77 -28.60 30.41
C PHE A 540 19.46 -29.25 29.20
N LYS A 541 19.52 -30.59 29.19
CA LYS A 541 20.08 -31.40 28.09
C LYS A 541 19.05 -31.58 26.99
N THR A 542 18.65 -30.47 26.37
CA THR A 542 17.59 -30.44 25.37
C THR A 542 18.15 -30.10 24.00
N HIS A 543 17.79 -30.89 22.98
CA HIS A 543 18.04 -30.53 21.58
C HIS A 543 16.82 -29.82 21.01
N LEU A 544 17.04 -28.72 20.29
CA LEU A 544 15.97 -27.83 19.80
C LEU A 544 15.93 -27.84 18.28
N GLY A 545 14.72 -27.78 17.72
CA GLY A 545 14.48 -27.48 16.31
C GLY A 545 13.25 -26.60 16.12
N LEU A 546 13.12 -26.01 14.93
CA LEU A 546 12.07 -25.06 14.59
C LEU A 546 11.51 -25.33 13.19
N VAL A 547 10.20 -25.49 13.11
CA VAL A 547 9.39 -25.48 11.89
C VAL A 547 8.43 -24.31 11.96
N THR A 548 8.31 -23.57 10.86
CA THR A 548 7.33 -22.48 10.73
C THR A 548 6.14 -22.93 9.89
N ILE A 549 4.94 -22.62 10.39
CA ILE A 549 3.66 -22.86 9.72
C ILE A 549 3.33 -21.60 8.93
N SER A 550 3.27 -21.74 7.62
CA SER A 550 2.82 -20.70 6.70
C SER A 550 1.97 -21.37 5.62
N THR A 551 1.82 -20.73 4.46
CA THR A 551 1.23 -21.34 3.26
C THR A 551 1.84 -22.71 2.92
N LYS A 552 3.11 -22.92 3.26
CA LYS A 552 3.79 -24.22 3.21
C LYS A 552 4.63 -24.38 4.47
N ALA A 553 4.59 -25.56 5.08
CA ALA A 553 5.46 -25.88 6.20
C ALA A 553 6.94 -25.84 5.79
N THR A 554 7.76 -25.13 6.56
CA THR A 554 9.20 -25.00 6.29
C THR A 554 10.03 -25.28 7.54
N LEU A 555 11.07 -26.10 7.39
CA LEU A 555 12.08 -26.32 8.41
C LEU A 555 13.03 -25.13 8.46
N GLN A 556 12.96 -24.32 9.51
CA GLN A 556 13.84 -23.17 9.71
C GLN A 556 15.16 -23.58 10.39
N THR A 557 15.07 -24.47 11.38
CA THR A 557 16.25 -24.93 12.13
C THR A 557 16.15 -26.43 12.33
N PRO A 558 17.10 -27.22 11.78
CA PRO A 558 17.16 -28.65 12.04
C PRO A 558 17.51 -28.89 13.51
N ILE A 559 17.06 -30.02 14.06
CA ILE A 559 17.28 -30.38 15.46
C ILE A 559 18.78 -30.41 15.76
N ASN A 560 19.22 -29.60 16.71
CA ASN A 560 20.62 -29.56 17.14
C ASN A 560 20.77 -29.06 18.60
N TYR A 561 21.97 -29.20 19.14
CA TYR A 561 22.33 -28.75 20.51
C TYR A 561 22.71 -27.27 20.59
N VAL A 562 22.86 -26.59 19.45
CA VAL A 562 23.30 -25.20 19.33
C VAL A 562 22.11 -24.26 19.44
N VAL A 563 21.75 -23.93 20.67
CA VAL A 563 20.61 -23.05 21.01
C VAL A 563 20.69 -21.69 20.32
N GLU A 564 21.89 -21.20 20.00
CA GLU A 564 22.07 -19.91 19.31
C GLU A 564 21.52 -19.90 17.87
N ASN A 565 21.54 -21.05 17.18
CA ASN A 565 20.92 -21.16 15.86
C ASN A 565 19.40 -21.00 15.95
N PHE A 566 18.80 -21.62 16.97
CA PHE A 566 17.39 -21.48 17.27
C PHE A 566 17.05 -20.03 17.61
N ARG A 567 17.86 -19.35 18.44
CA ARG A 567 17.69 -17.93 18.81
C ARG A 567 17.67 -16.98 17.59
N ARG A 568 18.61 -17.18 16.66
CA ARG A 568 18.67 -16.39 15.42
C ARG A 568 17.45 -16.67 14.53
N ALA A 569 17.01 -17.92 14.46
CA ALA A 569 15.84 -18.27 13.67
C ALA A 569 14.57 -17.64 14.26
N THR A 570 14.35 -17.71 15.57
CA THR A 570 13.17 -17.12 16.21
C THR A 570 13.11 -15.59 16.09
N SER A 571 14.25 -14.89 16.18
CA SER A 571 14.28 -13.42 16.06
C SER A 571 13.95 -12.92 14.64
N THR A 572 14.28 -13.69 13.62
CA THR A 572 14.10 -13.35 12.19
C THR A 572 12.74 -13.73 11.61
N MET A 573 11.87 -14.40 12.37
CA MET A 573 10.53 -14.79 11.91
C MET A 573 9.66 -13.57 11.54
N SER A 574 8.85 -13.72 10.51
CA SER A 574 7.89 -12.70 10.08
C SER A 574 6.56 -13.35 9.71
N ALA A 575 5.45 -12.75 10.15
CA ALA A 575 4.11 -13.26 9.92
C ALA A 575 3.68 -12.99 8.46
N THR A 576 3.46 -14.01 7.63
CA THR A 576 3.00 -13.93 6.24
C THR A 576 2.32 -15.24 5.80
N GLY A 577 1.26 -15.14 4.99
CA GLY A 577 0.64 -16.29 4.31
C GLY A 577 -0.45 -16.96 5.13
N ALA A 578 -0.85 -18.16 4.69
CA ALA A 578 -1.92 -18.95 5.30
C ALA A 578 -1.36 -19.94 6.36
N THR A 579 -2.20 -20.82 6.89
CA THR A 579 -1.85 -21.79 7.93
C THR A 579 -2.01 -23.22 7.40
N ALA A 580 -0.90 -23.91 7.13
CA ALA A 580 -0.87 -25.33 6.78
C ALA A 580 -0.42 -26.18 7.99
N LEU A 581 -1.27 -26.21 9.03
CA LEU A 581 -0.98 -26.74 10.35
C LEU A 581 -0.67 -28.25 10.34
N TRP A 582 -1.52 -29.05 9.69
CA TRP A 582 -1.39 -30.51 9.67
C TRP A 582 -0.19 -30.97 8.85
N ASP A 583 0.08 -30.29 7.74
CA ASP A 583 1.27 -30.57 6.92
C ASP A 583 2.55 -30.19 7.67
N ALA A 584 2.53 -29.15 8.50
CA ALA A 584 3.65 -28.78 9.35
C ALA A 584 3.90 -29.77 10.48
N LEU A 585 2.85 -30.25 11.13
CA LEU A 585 2.96 -31.27 12.17
C LEU A 585 3.49 -32.61 11.61
N ALA A 586 3.03 -33.03 10.43
CA ALA A 586 3.56 -34.22 9.76
C ALA A 586 5.07 -34.07 9.47
N LEU A 587 5.48 -32.91 8.94
CA LEU A 587 6.90 -32.60 8.69
C LEU A 587 7.73 -32.63 9.98
N VAL A 588 7.22 -32.03 11.05
CA VAL A 588 7.87 -32.05 12.37
C VAL A 588 8.05 -33.49 12.87
N ARG A 589 7.00 -34.31 12.81
CA ARG A 589 7.04 -35.71 13.23
C ARG A 589 8.11 -36.49 12.48
N ASP A 590 8.20 -36.33 11.16
CA ASP A 590 9.16 -37.04 10.33
C ASP A 590 10.60 -36.70 10.73
N HIS A 591 10.90 -35.41 10.91
CA HIS A 591 12.21 -34.96 11.37
C HIS A 591 12.54 -35.41 12.79
N LEU A 592 11.57 -35.35 13.70
CA LEU A 592 11.75 -35.78 15.09
C LEU A 592 12.02 -37.27 15.18
N SER A 593 11.27 -38.07 14.41
CA SER A 593 11.42 -39.54 14.37
C SER A 593 12.77 -39.94 13.78
N GLN A 594 13.20 -39.27 12.70
CA GLN A 594 14.50 -39.52 12.08
C GLN A 594 15.66 -39.17 13.03
N TYR A 595 15.57 -38.05 13.73
CA TYR A 595 16.62 -37.62 14.66
C TYR A 595 16.66 -38.48 15.94
N ALA A 596 15.50 -38.92 16.43
CA ALA A 596 15.39 -39.79 17.60
C ALA A 596 16.05 -41.17 17.41
N LEU A 597 16.26 -41.63 16.17
CA LEU A 597 17.02 -42.86 15.91
C LEU A 597 18.47 -42.78 16.44
N GLN A 598 19.04 -41.57 16.52
CA GLN A 598 20.39 -41.34 17.05
C GLN A 598 20.41 -41.26 18.59
N HIS A 599 19.26 -41.01 19.21
CA HIS A 599 19.09 -40.76 20.64
C HIS A 599 17.84 -41.48 21.17
N THR A 600 17.87 -42.80 21.20
CA THR A 600 16.69 -43.65 21.47
C THR A 600 16.13 -43.54 22.89
N GLN A 601 16.91 -43.04 23.85
CA GLN A 601 16.46 -42.81 25.23
C GLN A 601 15.85 -41.42 25.46
N ALA A 602 15.99 -40.50 24.50
CA ALA A 602 15.49 -39.14 24.65
C ALA A 602 13.97 -39.08 24.49
N LYS A 603 13.31 -38.28 25.33
CA LYS A 603 11.86 -38.02 25.19
C LYS A 603 11.59 -37.14 23.97
N LYS A 604 10.53 -37.44 23.24
CA LYS A 604 10.13 -36.73 22.01
C LYS A 604 8.96 -35.80 22.31
N ARG A 605 9.15 -34.50 22.11
CA ARG A 605 8.09 -33.50 22.31
C ARG A 605 8.00 -32.52 21.15
N ILE A 606 6.77 -32.21 20.76
CA ILE A 606 6.41 -31.15 19.82
C ILE A 606 5.65 -30.09 20.60
N ILE A 607 6.04 -28.83 20.48
CA ILE A 607 5.25 -27.69 20.96
C ILE A 607 4.72 -26.94 19.76
N VAL A 608 3.40 -26.97 19.59
CA VAL A 608 2.67 -26.24 18.55
C VAL A 608 2.21 -24.91 19.13
N ILE A 609 2.48 -23.82 18.43
CA ILE A 609 2.05 -22.49 18.80
C ILE A 609 1.33 -21.90 17.59
N SER A 610 0.01 -21.79 17.65
CA SER A 610 -0.83 -21.34 16.53
C SER A 610 -2.15 -20.75 17.03
N ASP A 611 -2.83 -19.97 16.21
CA ASP A 611 -4.20 -19.51 16.48
C ASP A 611 -5.25 -20.64 16.30
N GLY A 612 -4.82 -21.82 15.86
CA GLY A 612 -5.62 -23.04 15.81
C GLY A 612 -6.43 -23.24 14.53
N TYR A 613 -6.37 -22.31 13.57
CA TYR A 613 -7.13 -22.40 12.33
C TYR A 613 -6.28 -22.93 11.18
N ASP A 614 -6.48 -24.20 10.80
CA ASP A 614 -5.92 -24.74 9.56
C ASP A 614 -6.71 -24.24 8.35
N THR A 615 -6.04 -23.52 7.44
CA THR A 615 -6.66 -22.92 6.26
C THR A 615 -6.16 -23.53 4.95
N LYS A 616 -5.05 -24.28 4.98
CA LYS A 616 -4.38 -24.70 3.75
C LYS A 616 -3.68 -26.06 3.77
N SER A 617 -3.81 -26.88 4.80
CA SER A 617 -3.26 -28.24 4.73
C SER A 617 -3.99 -29.05 3.65
N VAL A 618 -3.22 -29.74 2.81
CA VAL A 618 -3.79 -30.50 1.68
C VAL A 618 -3.46 -31.99 1.80
N LYS A 619 -2.31 -32.34 2.36
CA LYS A 619 -1.80 -33.72 2.33
C LYS A 619 -2.22 -34.54 3.54
N ASN A 620 -2.27 -33.92 4.71
CA ASN A 620 -2.52 -34.62 5.96
C ASN A 620 -3.75 -34.06 6.66
N THR A 621 -4.49 -34.93 7.36
CA THR A 621 -5.59 -34.53 8.24
C THR A 621 -5.15 -34.57 9.70
N GLY A 622 -5.81 -33.78 10.56
CA GLY A 622 -5.46 -33.76 11.98
C GLY A 622 -5.59 -35.11 12.69
N HIS A 623 -6.54 -35.96 12.24
CA HIS A 623 -6.73 -37.29 12.82
C HIS A 623 -5.58 -38.23 12.50
N ASP A 624 -5.10 -38.22 11.25
CA ASP A 624 -3.99 -39.06 10.80
C ASP A 624 -2.70 -38.69 11.55
N VAL A 625 -2.39 -37.40 11.59
CA VAL A 625 -1.17 -36.89 12.24
C VAL A 625 -1.19 -37.16 13.75
N ALA A 626 -2.33 -37.01 14.41
CA ALA A 626 -2.46 -37.31 15.83
C ALA A 626 -2.25 -38.80 16.13
N PHE A 627 -2.83 -39.69 15.31
CA PHE A 627 -2.66 -41.13 15.46
C PHE A 627 -1.19 -41.54 15.24
N GLU A 628 -0.54 -40.95 14.24
CA GLU A 628 0.86 -41.22 13.93
C GLU A 628 1.82 -40.68 14.99
N CYS A 629 1.56 -39.49 15.56
CA CYS A 629 2.34 -38.97 16.69
C CYS A 629 2.20 -39.88 17.93
N LYS A 630 0.99 -40.38 18.22
CA LYS A 630 0.75 -41.33 19.30
C LYS A 630 1.47 -42.66 19.07
N ALA A 631 1.40 -43.20 17.85
CA ALA A 631 2.08 -44.44 17.48
C ALA A 631 3.60 -44.34 17.64
N ASN A 632 4.16 -43.14 17.42
CA ASN A 632 5.59 -42.86 17.57
C ASN A 632 5.99 -42.40 18.97
N ASP A 633 5.13 -42.46 19.99
CA ASP A 633 5.40 -41.99 21.36
C ASP A 633 5.94 -40.54 21.40
N ILE A 634 5.27 -39.65 20.67
CA ILE A 634 5.60 -38.23 20.60
C ILE A 634 4.54 -37.44 21.38
N ALA A 635 4.98 -36.70 22.40
CA ALA A 635 4.11 -35.76 23.11
C ALA A 635 3.87 -34.52 22.25
N VAL A 636 2.63 -34.09 22.09
CA VAL A 636 2.27 -32.87 21.36
C VAL A 636 1.57 -31.93 22.32
N ASP A 637 2.23 -30.82 22.64
CA ASP A 637 1.70 -29.76 23.47
C ASP A 637 1.27 -28.59 22.57
N THR A 638 0.10 -28.00 22.86
CA THR A 638 -0.47 -26.93 22.03
C THR A 638 -0.65 -25.66 22.85
N VAL A 639 -0.14 -24.55 22.34
CA VAL A 639 -0.37 -23.19 22.85
C VAL A 639 -1.21 -22.45 21.81
N ILE A 640 -2.43 -22.06 22.19
CA ILE A 640 -3.35 -21.33 21.32
C ILE A 640 -3.24 -19.84 21.62
N LEU A 641 -3.06 -19.01 20.59
CA LEU A 641 -2.78 -17.57 20.68
C LEU A 641 -3.88 -16.65 20.13
#